data_AF-A0A6I9T7T0-F1
#
_entry.id   AF-A0A6I9T7T0-F1
#
_cell.length_a   1.000
_cell.length_b   1.000
_cell.length_c   1.000
_cell.angle_alpha   90.00
_cell.angle_beta   90.00
_cell.angle_gamma   90.00
#
_symmetry.space_group_name_H-M   'P 1'
#
loop_
_entity.id
_entity.type
_entity.pdbx_description
1 polymer ?
#
loop_
_entity_poly.entity_id
_entity_poly.type
_entity_poly.pdbx_seq_one_letter_code
_entity_poly.pdbx_strand_id
1 'polypeptide(L)'
;MDVRPTIGSSAPTMWADTFTSLSADMNKVQEKYVEAIEALKEEARSMLMAKGNTIVDRLILINTFERLGVAYHFEQEIEDQIQDIFRSHSEREDDYDLFITALQFRLLRQHRYFVSSSVFDKFKNEDNEFKETLKSDAKGLLSLYEAAHLRIHGETILEEAVAFTTHHLKRTLQQLECPLQDQVKRALQHSLHRGVPRIETRHFISFYERDDSKNQLLLKLAKLDFNYLQNLYKKELHDLTRWWNEFDLKSKLPYARNRLVENYFWGVAHHFKPQDSYARVAIAKCTQMIAITNDTYDSYATLEEAHHFTEILERWDVNEIYQLPDYMKILYKFLLSIYDDYEVEASKLGKSYAVCYAKETMKQLCKAYEKVLKWAMGQVQIPTFEEYVANMMVTSCVYVLLSSTMAVKYASKETIDWLMGEPKIVAAAAKIGRYLNDLGSYERESKGGNLPIAVRCYTKQYGVSKEEALDKFVELVEDAWKDLNTEWITETSILGRDIVAEQLLNYARISEVTYENCQDGLTNPEKYMAPQVVALFVDPIIPSICPTRMVATGDVDALTSCPKNVRPPIASFAPTMWADTFTSLSLDDKVQEKYAEAIEALKEEARSMLMAIGSTIADKLILIDRLERLGVAYHFDQEIEDQLQEIFLFHSKDKNDYDLFTTALQFRLLRQHRHFVSCGVFDKFKDKDNKFKETLSSDGKGLLSLYEAAQVRVHGEDILEEAVGFTTHHLKCMVQQLESPLQEQVKRALEQSLHRGVPRIETRHFISLYGKDNSRNDLLLKLAKLDFNFLQNLYKKELYELSRWWDKFDLKTKLPYARDRLVECYLWGMTFRFEPQYSYVRGAVAKGMQMVSIMDDTYDNYATLEEADLFTEILERWDINEINRLPDYMKIVYKFILSIYDDYEVEAIKQGKSFAIPYAKEAVKQLGRAYNKELKWFMGRQMPTFEDYFANTVYTSCIYVMFTALIPGMQSASEETIDWLMSEPEILIATAKMGRYVEDLGTHERENKDGQMLTAVDCYMKQYGISKEETLNKFMELAEDGWKDLNTEWVTKTSTVPKDTVEQLLNYARVAEVTYKNCQDGYTNPEKFLAPQIIVVLVDPIAI
;
A
#
# COMPACT_ATOMS: atom_id res chain seq x y z
N MET A 1 -21.57 16.32 -53.41
CA MET A 1 -22.13 15.56 -52.29
C MET A 1 -21.01 15.47 -51.28
N ASP A 2 -21.06 16.24 -50.19
CA ASP A 2 -20.07 16.17 -49.12
C ASP A 2 -20.26 14.86 -48.36
N VAL A 3 -19.59 13.80 -48.81
CA VAL A 3 -19.58 12.52 -48.13
C VAL A 3 -18.51 12.57 -47.05
N ARG A 4 -18.90 12.98 -45.84
CA ARG A 4 -18.05 12.85 -44.66
C ARG A 4 -18.03 11.38 -44.22
N PRO A 5 -16.88 10.84 -43.77
CA PRO A 5 -16.85 9.53 -43.13
C PRO A 5 -17.78 9.51 -41.91
N THR A 6 -18.68 8.53 -41.80
CA THR A 6 -19.55 8.37 -40.62
C THR A 6 -19.00 7.31 -39.68
N ILE A 7 -18.36 7.72 -38.59
CA ILE A 7 -18.08 6.91 -37.41
C ILE A 7 -18.52 7.70 -36.17
N GLY A 8 -19.16 7.01 -35.21
CA GLY A 8 -19.86 7.61 -34.06
C GLY A 8 -18.97 8.39 -33.09
N SER A 9 -19.63 9.19 -32.24
CA SER A 9 -18.99 10.03 -31.21
C SER A 9 -17.92 9.28 -30.41
N SER A 10 -16.73 9.89 -30.25
CA SER A 10 -15.66 9.32 -29.43
C SER A 10 -16.13 9.14 -27.98
N ALA A 11 -15.93 7.94 -27.43
CA ALA A 11 -16.24 7.66 -26.02
C ALA A 11 -15.45 8.61 -25.09
N PRO A 12 -16.05 9.11 -23.99
CA PRO A 12 -15.34 9.93 -23.02
C PRO A 12 -14.15 9.17 -22.41
N THR A 13 -13.15 9.91 -21.93
CA THR A 13 -12.05 9.29 -21.15
C THR A 13 -12.59 8.74 -19.84
N MET A 14 -12.16 7.54 -19.45
CA MET A 14 -12.50 6.94 -18.15
C MET A 14 -11.78 7.61 -16.97
N TRP A 15 -10.80 8.47 -17.24
CA TRP A 15 -9.95 9.13 -16.23
C TRP A 15 -10.38 10.55 -15.90
N ALA A 16 -11.57 10.98 -16.34
CA ALA A 16 -12.07 12.31 -16.05
C ALA A 16 -12.07 12.50 -14.52
N ASP A 17 -11.28 13.46 -14.05
CA ASP A 17 -11.10 13.85 -12.64
C ASP A 17 -10.13 13.00 -11.80
N THR A 18 -9.55 11.90 -12.32
CA THR A 18 -8.60 11.08 -11.53
C THR A 18 -7.30 11.82 -11.18
N PHE A 19 -6.82 12.67 -12.09
CA PHE A 19 -5.53 13.36 -11.95
C PHE A 19 -5.67 14.89 -11.85
N THR A 20 -6.85 15.41 -11.46
CA THR A 20 -7.10 16.87 -11.41
C THR A 20 -6.77 17.54 -10.07
N SER A 21 -6.48 16.75 -9.03
CA SER A 21 -6.09 17.25 -7.71
C SER A 21 -4.76 16.66 -7.24
N LEU A 22 -3.84 17.52 -6.83
CA LEU A 22 -2.58 17.15 -6.16
C LEU A 22 -2.72 17.33 -4.64
N SER A 23 -2.30 16.33 -3.87
CA SER A 23 -2.11 16.50 -2.42
C SER A 23 -1.03 17.55 -2.15
N ALA A 24 -1.25 18.42 -1.15
CA ALA A 24 -0.28 19.43 -0.72
C ALA A 24 1.05 18.83 -0.20
N ASP A 25 1.06 17.53 0.14
CA ASP A 25 2.18 16.82 0.78
C ASP A 25 3.09 16.05 -0.21
N MET A 26 2.72 15.98 -1.50
CA MET A 26 3.45 15.20 -2.52
C MET A 26 4.93 15.59 -2.63
N ASN A 27 5.29 16.86 -2.50
CA ASN A 27 6.69 17.29 -2.59
C ASN A 27 7.52 16.83 -1.37
N LYS A 28 6.96 16.87 -0.15
CA LYS A 28 7.65 16.38 1.06
C LYS A 28 7.85 14.86 1.00
N VAL A 29 6.84 14.12 0.53
CA VAL A 29 6.95 12.66 0.31
C VAL A 29 8.01 12.34 -0.74
N GLN A 30 8.09 13.14 -1.81
CA GLN A 30 9.11 12.98 -2.84
C GLN A 30 10.53 13.15 -2.27
N GLU A 31 10.76 14.14 -1.41
CA GLU A 31 12.04 14.37 -0.73
C GLU A 31 12.43 13.19 0.17
N LYS A 32 11.50 12.69 0.99
CA LYS A 32 11.72 11.50 1.83
C LYS A 32 12.13 10.27 1.01
N TYR A 33 11.53 10.04 -0.16
CA TYR A 33 11.94 8.94 -1.03
C TYR A 33 13.35 9.12 -1.57
N VAL A 34 13.73 10.33 -2.00
CA VAL A 34 15.08 10.61 -2.50
C VAL A 34 16.12 10.30 -1.42
N GLU A 35 15.92 10.81 -0.20
CA GLU A 35 16.85 10.56 0.92
C GLU A 35 17.00 9.06 1.21
N ALA A 36 15.89 8.32 1.26
CA ALA A 36 15.90 6.89 1.53
C ALA A 36 16.55 6.07 0.40
N ILE A 37 16.32 6.45 -0.86
CA ILE A 37 16.93 5.81 -2.03
C ILE A 37 18.45 6.05 -2.03
N GLU A 38 18.89 7.30 -1.82
CA GLU A 38 20.32 7.64 -1.78
C GLU A 38 21.06 6.88 -0.66
N ALA A 39 20.43 6.71 0.51
CA ALA A 39 21.03 5.95 1.60
C ALA A 39 21.28 4.46 1.25
N LEU A 40 20.42 3.84 0.42
CA LEU A 40 20.53 2.44 0.04
C LEU A 40 21.44 2.19 -1.18
N LYS A 41 21.67 3.22 -2.00
CA LYS A 41 22.47 3.12 -3.24
C LYS A 41 23.90 2.69 -3.00
N GLU A 42 24.58 3.22 -1.99
CA GLU A 42 25.99 2.91 -1.75
C GLU A 42 26.21 1.44 -1.34
N GLU A 43 25.29 0.89 -0.56
CA GLU A 43 25.34 -0.51 -0.16
C GLU A 43 25.00 -1.43 -1.35
N ALA A 44 23.99 -1.08 -2.14
CA ALA A 44 23.68 -1.77 -3.40
C ALA A 44 24.87 -1.75 -4.39
N ARG A 45 25.54 -0.60 -4.55
CA ARG A 45 26.76 -0.48 -5.36
C ARG A 45 27.87 -1.38 -4.84
N SER A 46 28.05 -1.43 -3.52
CA SER A 46 29.06 -2.28 -2.88
C SER A 46 28.81 -3.77 -3.13
N MET A 47 27.55 -4.20 -3.14
CA MET A 47 27.19 -5.58 -3.52
C MET A 47 27.55 -5.88 -4.97
N LEU A 48 27.24 -4.96 -5.88
CA LEU A 48 27.55 -5.09 -7.31
C LEU A 48 29.07 -5.21 -7.51
N MET A 49 29.86 -4.37 -6.85
CA MET A 49 31.32 -4.26 -7.02
C MET A 49 32.14 -5.21 -6.13
N ALA A 50 31.51 -6.17 -5.45
CA ALA A 50 32.21 -7.05 -4.52
C ALA A 50 33.24 -7.96 -5.23
N LYS A 51 34.52 -7.84 -4.84
CA LYS A 51 35.65 -8.58 -5.45
C LYS A 51 35.56 -10.10 -5.36
N GLY A 52 34.72 -10.64 -4.47
CA GLY A 52 34.51 -12.07 -4.29
C GLY A 52 33.50 -12.70 -5.25
N ASN A 53 32.75 -11.91 -6.02
CA ASN A 53 31.66 -12.43 -6.87
C ASN A 53 32.21 -13.23 -8.05
N THR A 54 31.72 -14.47 -8.20
CA THR A 54 31.95 -15.27 -9.40
C THR A 54 31.18 -14.70 -10.60
N ILE A 55 31.47 -15.14 -11.82
CA ILE A 55 30.72 -14.73 -13.02
C ILE A 55 29.22 -15.05 -12.85
N VAL A 56 28.89 -16.20 -12.26
CA VAL A 56 27.51 -16.61 -11.99
C VAL A 56 26.82 -15.65 -11.02
N ASP A 57 27.49 -15.28 -9.92
CA ASP A 57 26.94 -14.33 -8.95
C ASP A 57 26.67 -12.97 -9.60
N ARG A 58 27.61 -12.49 -10.44
CA ARG A 58 27.46 -11.23 -11.17
C ARG A 58 26.27 -11.27 -12.14
N LEU A 59 26.11 -12.35 -12.90
CA LEU A 59 24.98 -12.53 -13.83
C LEU A 59 23.63 -12.50 -13.09
N ILE A 60 23.53 -13.24 -11.98
CA ILE A 60 22.30 -13.28 -11.17
C ILE A 60 22.01 -11.89 -10.57
N LEU A 61 23.05 -11.20 -10.09
CA LEU A 61 22.92 -9.89 -9.47
C LEU A 61 22.50 -8.83 -10.48
N ILE A 62 23.17 -8.74 -11.64
CA ILE A 62 22.80 -7.80 -12.73
C ILE A 62 21.36 -8.04 -13.15
N ASN A 63 20.98 -9.29 -13.40
CA ASN A 63 19.59 -9.64 -13.72
C ASN A 63 18.61 -9.20 -12.63
N THR A 64 18.99 -9.34 -11.35
CA THR A 64 18.14 -8.92 -10.24
C THR A 64 17.96 -7.40 -10.23
N PHE A 65 19.03 -6.62 -10.42
CA PHE A 65 18.98 -5.16 -10.50
C PHE A 65 18.11 -4.68 -11.68
N GLU A 66 18.27 -5.30 -12.85
CA GLU A 66 17.49 -4.96 -14.05
C GLU A 66 16.01 -5.29 -13.88
N ARG A 67 15.69 -6.50 -13.43
CA ARG A 67 14.29 -6.92 -13.25
C ARG A 67 13.60 -6.14 -12.13
N LEU A 68 14.33 -5.73 -11.08
CA LEU A 68 13.82 -4.83 -10.04
C LEU A 68 13.72 -3.37 -10.49
N GLY A 69 14.18 -3.03 -11.69
CA GLY A 69 14.05 -1.69 -12.26
C GLY A 69 14.92 -0.63 -11.60
N VAL A 70 15.95 -1.03 -10.85
CA VAL A 70 16.89 -0.14 -10.13
C VAL A 70 18.25 -0.04 -10.82
N ALA A 71 18.49 -0.84 -11.87
CA ALA A 71 19.74 -0.85 -12.64
C ALA A 71 20.15 0.53 -13.19
N TYR A 72 19.20 1.42 -13.48
CA TYR A 72 19.49 2.75 -14.04
C TYR A 72 20.27 3.67 -13.08
N HIS A 73 20.36 3.31 -11.79
CA HIS A 73 21.21 4.00 -10.83
C HIS A 73 22.68 3.57 -10.89
N PHE A 74 22.99 2.49 -11.62
CA PHE A 74 24.29 1.80 -11.64
C PHE A 74 24.72 1.44 -13.08
N GLU A 75 24.33 2.24 -14.07
CA GLU A 75 24.50 1.92 -15.49
C GLU A 75 25.97 1.66 -15.86
N GLN A 76 26.88 2.47 -15.32
CA GLN A 76 28.31 2.32 -15.61
C GLN A 76 28.88 1.05 -14.98
N GLU A 77 28.55 0.78 -13.72
CA GLU A 77 29.01 -0.41 -13.00
C GLU A 77 28.50 -1.71 -13.65
N ILE A 78 27.25 -1.70 -14.12
CA ILE A 78 26.66 -2.85 -14.84
C ILE A 78 27.33 -3.03 -16.19
N GLU A 79 27.52 -1.96 -16.97
CA GLU A 79 28.17 -2.04 -18.29
C GLU A 79 29.61 -2.54 -18.17
N ASP A 80 30.39 -2.04 -17.20
CA ASP A 80 31.77 -2.49 -16.97
C ASP A 80 31.82 -4.00 -16.67
N GLN A 81 30.86 -4.52 -15.90
CA GLN A 81 30.77 -5.94 -15.59
C GLN A 81 30.30 -6.79 -16.76
N ILE A 82 29.30 -6.34 -17.51
CA ILE A 82 28.84 -7.01 -18.71
C ILE A 82 29.98 -7.11 -19.73
N GLN A 83 30.76 -6.04 -19.90
CA GLN A 83 31.93 -6.03 -20.76
C GLN A 83 33.00 -7.03 -20.31
N ASP A 84 33.28 -7.13 -18.99
CA ASP A 84 34.21 -8.12 -18.42
C ASP A 84 33.71 -9.57 -18.63
N ILE A 85 32.42 -9.79 -18.41
CA ILE A 85 31.76 -11.09 -18.64
C ILE A 85 31.85 -11.47 -20.13
N PHE A 86 31.62 -10.52 -21.04
CA PHE A 86 31.78 -10.75 -22.47
C PHE A 86 33.23 -11.12 -22.81
N ARG A 87 34.22 -10.37 -22.34
CA ARG A 87 35.63 -10.68 -22.63
C ARG A 87 36.08 -12.05 -22.13
N SER A 88 35.42 -12.61 -21.14
CA SER A 88 35.74 -13.91 -20.54
C SER A 88 34.78 -15.05 -20.95
N HIS A 89 33.76 -14.79 -21.78
CA HIS A 89 32.68 -15.75 -22.02
C HIS A 89 33.17 -17.05 -22.70
N SER A 90 34.16 -16.97 -23.58
CA SER A 90 34.66 -18.12 -24.35
C SER A 90 35.49 -19.13 -23.54
N GLU A 91 35.85 -18.83 -22.29
CA GLU A 91 36.73 -19.69 -21.48
C GLU A 91 35.98 -20.73 -20.63
N ARG A 92 34.65 -20.60 -20.45
CA ARG A 92 33.90 -21.36 -19.43
C ARG A 92 32.49 -21.83 -19.84
N GLU A 93 32.12 -21.71 -21.12
CA GLU A 93 30.78 -22.05 -21.60
C GLU A 93 30.39 -23.53 -21.39
N ASP A 94 31.36 -24.46 -21.35
CA ASP A 94 31.08 -25.90 -21.28
C ASP A 94 30.54 -26.39 -19.92
N ASP A 95 30.79 -25.65 -18.82
CA ASP A 95 30.44 -26.09 -17.45
C ASP A 95 29.07 -25.59 -16.95
N TYR A 96 28.41 -24.68 -17.67
CA TYR A 96 27.15 -24.07 -17.22
C TYR A 96 25.91 -24.90 -17.51
N ASP A 97 24.95 -24.88 -16.57
CA ASP A 97 23.61 -25.43 -16.75
C ASP A 97 22.74 -24.57 -17.69
N LEU A 98 21.53 -25.04 -17.99
CA LEU A 98 20.62 -24.36 -18.91
C LEU A 98 20.24 -22.96 -18.42
N PHE A 99 19.98 -22.80 -17.12
CA PHE A 99 19.60 -21.53 -16.53
C PHE A 99 20.70 -20.48 -16.71
N ILE A 100 21.95 -20.81 -16.38
CA ILE A 100 23.08 -19.89 -16.46
C ILE A 100 23.47 -19.59 -17.92
N THR A 101 23.53 -20.61 -18.80
CA THR A 101 23.84 -20.38 -20.21
C THR A 101 22.79 -19.46 -20.87
N ALA A 102 21.50 -19.69 -20.61
CA ALA A 102 20.44 -18.84 -21.13
C ALA A 102 20.47 -17.43 -20.53
N LEU A 103 20.76 -17.30 -19.23
CA LEU A 103 20.85 -16.00 -18.55
C LEU A 103 22.00 -15.15 -19.12
N GLN A 104 23.19 -15.74 -19.27
CA GLN A 104 24.36 -15.07 -19.83
C GLN A 104 24.11 -14.63 -21.27
N PHE A 105 23.59 -15.53 -22.10
CA PHE A 105 23.24 -15.23 -23.48
C PHE A 105 22.25 -14.05 -23.57
N ARG A 106 21.20 -14.09 -22.75
CA ARG A 106 20.16 -13.04 -22.73
C ARG A 106 20.74 -11.69 -22.33
N LEU A 107 21.48 -11.62 -21.21
CA LEU A 107 22.05 -10.38 -20.71
C LEU A 107 23.05 -9.78 -21.71
N LEU A 108 23.96 -10.59 -22.27
CA LEU A 108 24.93 -10.11 -23.25
C LEU A 108 24.26 -9.52 -24.48
N ARG A 109 23.25 -10.20 -25.05
CA ARG A 109 22.49 -9.65 -26.20
C ARG A 109 21.65 -8.43 -25.86
N GLN A 110 21.05 -8.39 -24.66
CA GLN A 110 20.33 -7.19 -24.19
C GLN A 110 21.25 -5.97 -24.12
N HIS A 111 22.51 -6.17 -23.73
CA HIS A 111 23.57 -5.16 -23.74
C HIS A 111 24.35 -5.08 -25.06
N ARG A 112 23.75 -5.52 -26.16
CA ARG A 112 24.24 -5.38 -27.54
C ARG A 112 25.49 -6.20 -27.89
N TYR A 113 25.92 -7.11 -27.04
CA TYR A 113 27.01 -8.02 -27.35
C TYR A 113 26.48 -9.22 -28.16
N PHE A 114 27.09 -9.46 -29.32
CA PHE A 114 26.77 -10.63 -30.13
C PHE A 114 27.34 -11.90 -29.49
N VAL A 115 26.45 -12.83 -29.15
CA VAL A 115 26.79 -14.19 -28.69
C VAL A 115 26.10 -15.19 -29.61
N SER A 116 26.84 -16.19 -30.10
CA SER A 116 26.28 -17.22 -30.99
C SER A 116 25.21 -18.05 -30.28
N SER A 117 24.12 -18.38 -30.97
CA SER A 117 23.09 -19.29 -30.43
C SER A 117 23.54 -20.75 -30.35
N SER A 118 24.68 -21.11 -30.95
CA SER A 118 25.30 -22.44 -30.84
C SER A 118 25.68 -22.83 -29.40
N VAL A 119 25.74 -21.87 -28.47
CA VAL A 119 25.93 -22.15 -27.03
C VAL A 119 24.85 -23.09 -26.46
N PHE A 120 23.70 -23.21 -27.13
CA PHE A 120 22.63 -24.11 -26.74
C PHE A 120 22.75 -25.53 -27.33
N ASP A 121 23.69 -25.78 -28.25
CA ASP A 121 23.86 -27.11 -28.90
C ASP A 121 24.17 -28.21 -27.88
N LYS A 122 24.88 -27.90 -26.79
CA LYS A 122 25.16 -28.85 -25.70
C LYS A 122 23.90 -29.36 -24.97
N PHE A 123 22.77 -28.68 -25.12
CA PHE A 123 21.48 -29.09 -24.57
C PHE A 123 20.66 -29.93 -25.55
N LYS A 124 21.21 -30.27 -26.72
CA LYS A 124 20.59 -31.14 -27.72
C LYS A 124 21.10 -32.58 -27.64
N ASN A 125 20.26 -33.53 -28.06
CA ASN A 125 20.58 -34.96 -28.17
C ASN A 125 21.29 -35.26 -29.51
N GLU A 126 21.58 -36.54 -29.76
CA GLU A 126 22.24 -37.00 -31.00
C GLU A 126 21.39 -36.75 -32.26
N ASP A 127 20.07 -36.62 -32.11
CA ASP A 127 19.11 -36.31 -33.18
C ASP A 127 18.98 -34.78 -33.43
N ASN A 128 19.80 -33.96 -32.76
CA ASN A 128 19.80 -32.50 -32.84
C ASN A 128 18.52 -31.83 -32.29
N GLU A 129 17.79 -32.52 -31.40
CA GLU A 129 16.60 -32.02 -30.69
C GLU A 129 16.95 -31.67 -29.24
N PHE A 130 16.26 -30.69 -28.63
CA PHE A 130 16.46 -30.36 -27.21
C PHE A 130 16.16 -31.59 -26.32
N LYS A 131 17.08 -31.89 -25.40
CA LYS A 131 17.01 -33.08 -24.54
C LYS A 131 15.71 -33.09 -23.73
N GLU A 132 14.94 -34.17 -23.83
CA GLU A 132 13.72 -34.40 -23.04
C GLU A 132 13.94 -34.34 -21.51
N THR A 133 15.17 -34.56 -21.04
CA THR A 133 15.53 -34.43 -19.62
C THR A 133 15.41 -33.00 -19.10
N LEU A 134 15.41 -31.98 -19.98
CA LEU A 134 15.30 -30.57 -19.59
C LEU A 134 13.90 -30.21 -19.08
N LYS A 135 12.87 -31.02 -19.35
CA LYS A 135 11.49 -30.70 -18.98
C LYS A 135 11.23 -30.58 -17.48
N SER A 136 12.11 -31.14 -16.65
CA SER A 136 12.04 -31.00 -15.19
C SER A 136 12.69 -29.71 -14.66
N ASP A 137 13.49 -29.01 -15.47
CA ASP A 137 14.13 -27.74 -15.11
C ASP A 137 13.29 -26.55 -15.57
N ALA A 138 12.20 -26.27 -14.84
CA ALA A 138 11.31 -25.17 -15.18
C ALA A 138 12.02 -23.79 -15.16
N LYS A 139 13.01 -23.61 -14.29
CA LYS A 139 13.79 -22.36 -14.18
C LYS A 139 14.70 -22.18 -15.39
N GLY A 140 15.40 -23.23 -15.82
CA GLY A 140 16.20 -23.23 -17.04
C GLY A 140 15.35 -23.04 -18.29
N LEU A 141 14.19 -23.72 -18.38
CA LEU A 141 13.26 -23.55 -19.50
C LEU A 141 12.72 -22.12 -19.61
N LEU A 142 12.37 -21.49 -18.47
CA LEU A 142 11.94 -20.09 -18.45
C LEU A 142 13.08 -19.17 -18.92
N SER A 143 14.31 -19.38 -18.44
CA SER A 143 15.47 -18.59 -18.83
C SER A 143 15.77 -18.73 -20.33
N LEU A 144 15.68 -19.96 -20.88
CA LEU A 144 15.83 -20.24 -22.31
C LEU A 144 14.71 -19.61 -23.15
N TYR A 145 13.46 -19.66 -22.68
CA TYR A 145 12.34 -19.01 -23.34
C TYR A 145 12.59 -17.52 -23.50
N GLU A 146 13.01 -16.84 -22.43
CA GLU A 146 13.31 -15.40 -22.45
C GLU A 146 14.51 -15.07 -23.34
N ALA A 147 15.55 -15.91 -23.32
CA ALA A 147 16.71 -15.79 -24.20
C ALA A 147 16.34 -15.93 -25.69
N ALA A 148 15.46 -16.89 -26.03
CA ALA A 148 15.11 -17.20 -27.40
C ALA A 148 14.29 -16.09 -28.10
N HIS A 149 13.69 -15.15 -27.35
CA HIS A 149 13.06 -13.96 -27.91
C HIS A 149 14.04 -12.90 -28.42
N LEU A 150 15.34 -13.04 -28.13
CA LEU A 150 16.42 -12.22 -28.69
C LEU A 150 17.00 -12.79 -30.00
N ARG A 151 16.32 -13.77 -30.60
CA ARG A 151 16.78 -14.40 -31.85
C ARG A 151 16.84 -13.44 -33.02
N ILE A 152 17.77 -13.70 -33.92
CA ILE A 152 17.94 -13.02 -35.21
C ILE A 152 17.65 -13.98 -36.38
N HIS A 153 17.67 -13.47 -37.60
CA HIS A 153 17.46 -14.31 -38.79
C HIS A 153 18.54 -15.41 -38.90
N GLY A 154 18.11 -16.63 -39.23
CA GLY A 154 18.99 -17.79 -39.43
C GLY A 154 19.26 -18.64 -38.19
N GLU A 155 18.75 -18.25 -37.01
CA GLU A 155 18.98 -18.97 -35.76
C GLU A 155 17.89 -20.03 -35.49
N THR A 156 17.91 -21.12 -36.27
CA THR A 156 16.92 -22.20 -36.17
C THR A 156 16.86 -22.81 -34.77
N ILE A 157 17.99 -22.90 -34.07
CA ILE A 157 18.04 -23.40 -32.69
C ILE A 157 17.17 -22.58 -31.73
N LEU A 158 17.08 -21.26 -31.91
CA LEU A 158 16.24 -20.43 -31.05
C LEU A 158 14.77 -20.48 -31.47
N GLU A 159 14.47 -20.72 -32.75
CA GLU A 159 13.11 -20.99 -33.20
C GLU A 159 12.58 -22.28 -32.58
N GLU A 160 13.39 -23.34 -32.62
CA GLU A 160 13.12 -24.60 -31.91
C GLU A 160 13.02 -24.38 -30.40
N ALA A 161 13.88 -23.55 -29.81
CA ALA A 161 13.87 -23.26 -28.38
C ALA A 161 12.56 -22.59 -27.95
N VAL A 162 12.04 -21.62 -28.71
CA VAL A 162 10.74 -21.00 -28.44
C VAL A 162 9.63 -22.06 -28.45
N ALA A 163 9.59 -22.91 -29.47
CA ALA A 163 8.57 -23.96 -29.59
C ALA A 163 8.65 -24.98 -28.43
N PHE A 164 9.86 -25.49 -28.16
CA PHE A 164 10.14 -26.46 -27.12
C PHE A 164 9.79 -25.91 -25.73
N THR A 165 10.34 -24.76 -25.36
CA THR A 165 10.10 -24.16 -24.04
C THR A 165 8.63 -23.78 -23.85
N THR A 166 7.96 -23.21 -24.86
CA THR A 166 6.53 -22.88 -24.79
C THR A 166 5.68 -24.12 -24.53
N HIS A 167 5.95 -25.23 -25.23
CA HIS A 167 5.23 -26.48 -25.05
C HIS A 167 5.36 -27.01 -23.61
N HIS A 168 6.59 -27.10 -23.10
CA HIS A 168 6.84 -27.67 -21.79
C HIS A 168 6.39 -26.76 -20.64
N LEU A 169 6.64 -25.45 -20.73
CA LEU A 169 6.21 -24.48 -19.72
C LEU A 169 4.68 -24.44 -19.59
N LYS A 170 3.93 -24.49 -20.70
CA LYS A 170 2.46 -24.57 -20.65
C LYS A 170 1.97 -25.85 -19.97
N ARG A 171 2.64 -26.98 -20.22
CA ARG A 171 2.26 -28.29 -19.68
C ARG A 171 2.55 -28.42 -18.19
N THR A 172 3.68 -27.87 -17.72
CA THR A 172 4.07 -27.95 -16.31
C THR A 172 3.49 -26.81 -15.47
N LEU A 173 2.92 -25.76 -16.07
CA LEU A 173 2.43 -24.56 -15.37
C LEU A 173 1.60 -24.86 -14.12
N GLN A 174 0.63 -25.78 -14.19
CA GLN A 174 -0.25 -26.11 -13.06
C GLN A 174 0.45 -26.88 -11.93
N GLN A 175 1.65 -27.42 -12.19
CA GLN A 175 2.45 -28.21 -11.25
C GLN A 175 3.55 -27.37 -10.58
N LEU A 176 3.79 -26.14 -11.06
CA LEU A 176 4.78 -25.24 -10.48
C LEU A 176 4.22 -24.55 -9.24
N GLU A 177 5.09 -24.30 -8.27
CA GLU A 177 4.77 -23.53 -7.07
C GLU A 177 5.00 -22.02 -7.30
N CYS A 178 4.32 -21.20 -6.50
CA CYS A 178 4.55 -19.77 -6.42
C CYS A 178 5.94 -19.49 -5.78
N PRO A 179 6.73 -18.51 -6.26
CA PRO A 179 6.39 -17.51 -7.29
C PRO A 179 6.77 -17.91 -8.74
N LEU A 180 7.40 -19.07 -8.95
CA LEU A 180 7.86 -19.49 -10.29
C LEU A 180 6.70 -19.74 -11.26
N GLN A 181 5.58 -20.30 -10.78
CA GLN A 181 4.35 -20.46 -11.57
C GLN A 181 3.88 -19.14 -12.17
N ASP A 182 3.82 -18.08 -11.37
CA ASP A 182 3.37 -16.76 -11.82
C ASP A 182 4.36 -16.12 -12.79
N GLN A 183 5.67 -16.31 -12.58
CA GLN A 183 6.70 -15.86 -13.52
C GLN A 183 6.54 -16.53 -14.89
N VAL A 184 6.32 -17.85 -14.92
CA VAL A 184 6.08 -18.58 -16.17
C VAL A 184 4.78 -18.12 -16.84
N LYS A 185 3.71 -17.93 -16.06
CA LYS A 185 2.44 -17.42 -16.57
C LYS A 185 2.61 -16.05 -17.22
N ARG A 186 3.36 -15.13 -16.58
CA ARG A 186 3.63 -13.80 -17.13
C ARG A 186 4.48 -13.87 -18.40
N ALA A 187 5.57 -14.64 -18.40
CA ALA A 187 6.45 -14.80 -19.56
C ALA A 187 5.72 -15.35 -20.80
N LEU A 188 4.81 -16.31 -20.60
CA LEU A 188 3.98 -16.88 -21.67
C LEU A 188 2.92 -15.90 -22.21
N GLN A 189 2.58 -14.85 -21.45
CA GLN A 189 1.75 -13.75 -21.93
C GLN A 189 2.60 -12.70 -22.67
N HIS A 190 3.69 -12.27 -22.03
CA HIS A 190 4.65 -11.30 -22.56
C HIS A 190 6.06 -11.72 -22.16
N SER A 191 6.93 -11.95 -23.15
CA SER A 191 8.35 -12.18 -22.85
C SER A 191 8.99 -10.91 -22.32
N LEU A 192 9.95 -11.06 -21.42
CA LEU A 192 10.70 -9.96 -20.80
C LEU A 192 11.32 -9.03 -21.85
N HIS A 193 11.82 -9.56 -22.97
CA HIS A 193 12.41 -8.74 -24.04
C HIS A 193 11.36 -7.87 -24.76
N ARG A 194 10.11 -8.32 -24.84
CA ARG A 194 9.00 -7.62 -25.51
C ARG A 194 8.12 -6.84 -24.55
N GLY A 195 8.24 -7.06 -23.24
CA GLY A 195 7.51 -6.35 -22.20
C GLY A 195 8.03 -4.92 -21.98
N VAL A 196 7.13 -4.04 -21.54
CA VAL A 196 7.49 -2.66 -21.13
C VAL A 196 8.24 -2.71 -19.80
N PRO A 197 9.47 -2.16 -19.69
CA PRO A 197 10.34 -2.39 -18.53
C PRO A 197 9.68 -2.15 -17.17
N ARG A 198 8.96 -1.04 -17.00
CA ARG A 198 8.33 -0.71 -15.71
C ARG A 198 7.12 -1.56 -15.37
N ILE A 199 6.42 -2.11 -16.37
CA ILE A 199 5.37 -3.10 -16.14
C ILE A 199 5.99 -4.42 -15.66
N GLU A 200 7.04 -4.88 -16.35
CA GLU A 200 7.74 -6.10 -15.94
C GLU A 200 8.39 -5.95 -14.56
N THR A 201 8.94 -4.77 -14.24
CA THR A 201 9.41 -4.44 -12.89
C THR A 201 8.30 -4.56 -11.86
N ARG A 202 7.11 -4.01 -12.12
CA ARG A 202 5.97 -4.05 -11.19
C ARG A 202 5.57 -5.49 -10.84
N HIS A 203 5.56 -6.38 -11.83
CA HIS A 203 5.30 -7.80 -11.64
C HIS A 203 6.46 -8.49 -10.93
N PHE A 204 7.70 -8.23 -11.35
CA PHE A 204 8.87 -8.88 -10.77
C PHE A 204 9.09 -8.53 -9.31
N ILE A 205 8.83 -7.28 -8.88
CA ILE A 205 8.89 -6.93 -7.45
C ILE A 205 7.96 -7.83 -6.62
N SER A 206 6.75 -8.14 -7.12
CA SER A 206 5.81 -9.05 -6.46
C SER A 206 6.27 -10.51 -6.46
N PHE A 207 6.95 -10.96 -7.52
CA PHE A 207 7.55 -12.29 -7.56
C PHE A 207 8.74 -12.41 -6.62
N TYR A 208 9.61 -11.40 -6.62
CA TYR A 208 10.82 -11.35 -5.81
C TYR A 208 10.52 -11.24 -4.32
N GLU A 209 9.47 -10.51 -3.94
CA GLU A 209 9.01 -10.44 -2.54
C GLU A 209 8.61 -11.80 -1.97
N ARG A 210 8.03 -12.67 -2.80
CA ARG A 210 7.62 -14.04 -2.43
C ARG A 210 8.75 -15.07 -2.58
N ASP A 211 9.92 -14.66 -3.05
CA ASP A 211 11.09 -15.53 -3.16
C ASP A 211 11.82 -15.61 -1.80
N ASP A 212 12.11 -16.82 -1.31
CA ASP A 212 12.81 -17.03 -0.05
C ASP A 212 14.27 -16.57 -0.12
N SER A 213 14.87 -16.55 -1.31
CA SER A 213 16.25 -16.12 -1.55
C SER A 213 16.42 -14.62 -1.77
N LYS A 214 15.34 -13.84 -1.62
CA LYS A 214 15.33 -12.39 -1.87
C LYS A 214 16.36 -11.64 -1.04
N ASN A 215 17.00 -10.67 -1.68
CA ASN A 215 17.80 -9.67 -0.99
C ASN A 215 16.89 -8.54 -0.50
N GLN A 216 16.77 -8.41 0.83
CA GLN A 216 15.87 -7.44 1.46
C GLN A 216 16.23 -5.99 1.12
N LEU A 217 17.52 -5.68 0.96
CA LEU A 217 17.98 -4.34 0.60
C LEU A 217 17.55 -3.97 -0.82
N LEU A 218 17.79 -4.86 -1.79
CA LEU A 218 17.40 -4.62 -3.18
C LEU A 218 15.87 -4.55 -3.34
N LEU A 219 15.13 -5.40 -2.62
CA LEU A 219 13.66 -5.32 -2.61
C LEU A 219 13.18 -3.98 -2.06
N LYS A 220 13.74 -3.51 -0.94
CA LYS A 220 13.41 -2.23 -0.34
C LYS A 220 13.73 -1.06 -1.28
N LEU A 221 14.94 -1.06 -1.88
CA LEU A 221 15.35 -0.06 -2.86
C LEU A 221 14.38 -0.03 -4.05
N ALA A 222 13.99 -1.19 -4.58
CA ALA A 222 13.07 -1.30 -5.71
C ALA A 222 11.68 -0.75 -5.40
N LYS A 223 11.13 -1.05 -4.20
CA LYS A 223 9.80 -0.53 -3.80
C LYS A 223 9.81 0.99 -3.61
N LEU A 224 10.85 1.53 -2.97
CA LEU A 224 11.00 2.98 -2.77
C LEU A 224 11.19 3.70 -4.11
N ASP A 225 12.07 3.20 -4.97
CA ASP A 225 12.29 3.71 -6.32
C ASP A 225 11.00 3.69 -7.15
N PHE A 226 10.23 2.60 -7.03
CA PHE A 226 8.98 2.48 -7.75
C PHE A 226 7.95 3.53 -7.37
N ASN A 227 7.77 3.76 -6.07
CA ASN A 227 6.83 4.77 -5.59
C ASN A 227 7.32 6.20 -5.83
N TYR A 228 8.63 6.44 -5.76
CA TYR A 228 9.23 7.73 -6.15
C TYR A 228 8.90 8.09 -7.60
N LEU A 229 9.10 7.15 -8.52
CA LEU A 229 8.76 7.32 -9.93
C LEU A 229 7.25 7.44 -10.14
N GLN A 230 6.43 6.63 -9.46
CA GLN A 230 4.97 6.74 -9.54
C GLN A 230 4.47 8.12 -9.10
N ASN A 231 5.00 8.69 -8.01
CA ASN A 231 4.63 10.03 -7.57
C ASN A 231 5.06 11.11 -8.55
N LEU A 232 6.26 10.99 -9.12
CA LEU A 232 6.72 11.86 -10.21
C LEU A 232 5.73 11.80 -11.39
N TYR A 233 5.31 10.60 -11.79
CA TYR A 233 4.37 10.42 -12.90
C TYR A 233 2.98 11.00 -12.59
N LYS A 234 2.46 10.82 -11.37
CA LYS A 234 1.20 11.41 -10.91
C LYS A 234 1.23 12.94 -11.01
N LYS A 235 2.36 13.56 -10.62
CA LYS A 235 2.56 15.02 -10.73
C LYS A 235 2.58 15.49 -12.18
N GLU A 236 3.33 14.81 -13.03
CA GLU A 236 3.38 15.12 -14.47
C GLU A 236 2.01 14.96 -15.14
N LEU A 237 1.26 13.90 -14.82
CA LEU A 237 -0.11 13.67 -15.30
C LEU A 237 -1.07 14.76 -14.85
N HIS A 238 -0.94 15.23 -13.62
CA HIS A 238 -1.76 16.35 -13.13
C HIS A 238 -1.51 17.62 -13.92
N ASP A 239 -0.23 17.98 -14.11
CA ASP A 239 0.13 19.18 -14.87
C ASP A 239 -0.28 19.06 -16.34
N LEU A 240 -0.13 17.87 -16.94
CA LEU A 240 -0.58 17.58 -18.30
C LEU A 240 -2.12 17.65 -18.42
N THR A 241 -2.87 17.17 -17.42
CA THR A 241 -4.33 17.26 -17.38
C THR A 241 -4.80 18.71 -17.28
N ARG A 242 -4.12 19.54 -16.49
CA ARG A 242 -4.38 20.99 -16.42
C ARG A 242 -4.16 21.65 -17.79
N TRP A 243 -3.01 21.40 -18.40
CA TRP A 243 -2.68 21.90 -19.75
C TRP A 243 -3.75 21.49 -20.77
N TRP A 244 -4.18 20.23 -20.77
CA TRP A 244 -5.22 19.75 -21.68
C TRP A 244 -6.56 20.46 -21.48
N ASN A 245 -6.95 20.69 -20.23
CA ASN A 245 -8.20 21.37 -19.90
C ASN A 245 -8.19 22.86 -20.28
N GLU A 246 -7.03 23.53 -20.20
CA GLU A 246 -6.88 24.94 -20.61
C GLU A 246 -7.14 25.17 -22.11
N PHE A 247 -6.77 24.21 -22.97
CA PHE A 247 -7.04 24.29 -24.39
C PHE A 247 -8.52 24.04 -24.73
N ASP A 248 -9.25 23.34 -23.85
CA ASP A 248 -10.67 22.98 -24.01
C ASP A 248 -10.98 22.34 -25.39
N LEU A 249 -10.10 21.42 -25.83
CA LEU A 249 -10.27 20.74 -27.11
C LEU A 249 -11.48 19.82 -27.13
N LYS A 250 -11.92 19.34 -25.95
CA LYS A 250 -13.12 18.50 -25.84
C LYS A 250 -14.38 19.24 -26.31
N SER A 251 -14.54 20.51 -25.96
CA SER A 251 -15.68 21.31 -26.42
C SER A 251 -15.51 21.74 -27.88
N LYS A 252 -14.26 22.07 -28.27
CA LYS A 252 -13.93 22.66 -29.58
C LYS A 252 -13.86 21.63 -30.71
N LEU A 253 -13.45 20.39 -30.41
CA LEU A 253 -13.28 19.26 -31.34
C LEU A 253 -13.98 18.00 -30.78
N PRO A 254 -15.32 17.99 -30.68
CA PRO A 254 -16.07 16.91 -30.02
C PRO A 254 -15.99 15.54 -30.73
N TYR A 255 -15.44 15.50 -31.94
CA TYR A 255 -15.18 14.26 -32.68
C TYR A 255 -13.86 13.60 -32.30
N ALA A 256 -12.92 14.33 -31.70
CA ALA A 256 -11.56 13.86 -31.44
C ALA A 256 -11.47 13.15 -30.08
N ARG A 257 -10.79 12.00 -30.06
CA ARG A 257 -10.64 11.21 -28.84
C ARG A 257 -9.69 11.87 -27.83
N ASN A 258 -10.08 11.81 -26.56
CA ASN A 258 -9.18 12.13 -25.44
C ASN A 258 -8.55 10.83 -24.91
N ARG A 259 -7.23 10.70 -25.08
CA ARG A 259 -6.42 9.57 -24.62
C ARG A 259 -5.16 10.05 -23.90
N LEU A 260 -5.25 11.19 -23.23
CA LEU A 260 -4.09 11.87 -22.65
C LEU A 260 -3.31 10.98 -21.66
N VAL A 261 -4.01 10.18 -20.85
CA VAL A 261 -3.40 9.28 -19.86
C VAL A 261 -2.71 8.09 -20.55
N GLU A 262 -3.36 7.48 -21.54
CA GLU A 262 -2.75 6.42 -22.36
C GLU A 262 -1.54 6.94 -23.15
N ASN A 263 -1.63 8.16 -23.68
CA ASN A 263 -0.54 8.82 -24.38
C ASN A 263 0.64 9.14 -23.45
N TYR A 264 0.36 9.46 -22.18
CA TYR A 264 1.39 9.60 -21.17
C TYR A 264 2.00 8.25 -20.75
N PHE A 265 1.21 7.17 -20.72
CA PHE A 265 1.72 5.81 -20.56
C PHE A 265 2.73 5.44 -21.66
N TRP A 266 2.47 5.83 -22.91
CA TRP A 266 3.45 5.74 -24.00
C TRP A 266 4.73 6.53 -23.70
N GLY A 267 4.62 7.74 -23.14
CA GLY A 267 5.76 8.53 -22.68
C GLY A 267 6.61 7.80 -21.64
N VAL A 268 5.99 7.21 -20.61
CA VAL A 268 6.67 6.44 -19.56
C VAL A 268 7.33 5.19 -20.13
N ALA A 269 6.70 4.50 -21.08
CA ALA A 269 7.28 3.32 -21.72
C ALA A 269 8.56 3.65 -22.51
N HIS A 270 8.62 4.81 -23.16
CA HIS A 270 9.83 5.29 -23.84
C HIS A 270 10.90 5.79 -22.85
N HIS A 271 10.47 6.48 -21.79
CA HIS A 271 11.33 7.24 -20.89
C HIS A 271 10.88 7.14 -19.43
N PHE A 272 11.17 6.02 -18.76
CA PHE A 272 10.78 5.89 -17.36
C PHE A 272 11.69 6.62 -16.36
N LYS A 273 12.95 6.91 -16.72
CA LYS A 273 13.97 7.42 -15.80
C LYS A 273 13.62 8.83 -15.27
N PRO A 274 13.87 9.17 -14.00
CA PRO A 274 13.42 10.43 -13.41
C PRO A 274 13.81 11.68 -14.19
N GLN A 275 15.06 11.73 -14.68
CA GLN A 275 15.65 12.83 -15.44
C GLN A 275 14.96 13.13 -16.78
N ASP A 276 14.15 12.20 -17.29
CA ASP A 276 13.48 12.31 -18.59
C ASP A 276 12.06 12.91 -18.51
N SER A 277 11.74 13.62 -17.41
CA SER A 277 10.43 14.23 -17.14
C SER A 277 9.85 15.01 -18.31
N TYR A 278 10.61 15.96 -18.85
CA TYR A 278 10.14 16.78 -19.97
C TYR A 278 9.91 15.95 -21.25
N ALA A 279 10.78 14.96 -21.52
CA ALA A 279 10.65 14.09 -22.68
C ALA A 279 9.37 13.23 -22.60
N ARG A 280 9.01 12.70 -21.43
CA ARG A 280 7.73 11.98 -21.22
C ARG A 280 6.53 12.85 -21.54
N VAL A 281 6.50 14.05 -20.98
CA VAL A 281 5.41 15.02 -21.18
C VAL A 281 5.33 15.44 -22.65
N ALA A 282 6.47 15.67 -23.30
CA ALA A 282 6.54 15.99 -24.72
C ALA A 282 6.01 14.86 -25.61
N ILE A 283 6.36 13.60 -25.33
CA ILE A 283 5.79 12.44 -26.04
C ILE A 283 4.28 12.38 -25.83
N ALA A 284 3.78 12.55 -24.60
CA ALA A 284 2.34 12.52 -24.33
C ALA A 284 1.57 13.59 -25.13
N LYS A 285 2.10 14.82 -25.18
CA LYS A 285 1.57 15.90 -26.03
C LYS A 285 1.61 15.52 -27.52
N CYS A 286 2.75 14.98 -27.98
CA CYS A 286 2.93 14.55 -29.37
C CYS A 286 1.95 13.44 -29.77
N THR A 287 1.78 12.40 -28.95
CA THR A 287 0.86 11.29 -29.26
C THR A 287 -0.60 11.76 -29.23
N GLN A 288 -0.97 12.65 -28.31
CA GLN A 288 -2.31 13.25 -28.30
C GLN A 288 -2.56 14.12 -29.54
N MET A 289 -1.54 14.87 -29.97
CA MET A 289 -1.55 15.66 -31.21
C MET A 289 -1.73 14.77 -32.45
N ILE A 290 -0.99 13.67 -32.54
CA ILE A 290 -1.11 12.66 -33.60
C ILE A 290 -2.51 12.07 -33.61
N ALA A 291 -3.04 11.67 -32.45
CA ALA A 291 -4.36 11.04 -32.34
C ALA A 291 -5.49 11.97 -32.82
N ILE A 292 -5.47 13.25 -32.46
CA ILE A 292 -6.48 14.24 -32.91
C ILE A 292 -6.35 14.49 -34.41
N THR A 293 -5.11 14.56 -34.91
CA THR A 293 -4.87 14.72 -36.35
C THR A 293 -5.40 13.52 -37.11
N ASN A 294 -5.10 12.30 -36.64
CA ASN A 294 -5.61 11.06 -37.21
C ASN A 294 -7.16 11.04 -37.22
N ASP A 295 -7.81 11.32 -36.08
CA ASP A 295 -9.27 11.36 -35.99
C ASP A 295 -9.88 12.41 -36.93
N THR A 296 -9.19 13.53 -37.13
CA THR A 296 -9.63 14.56 -38.07
C THR A 296 -9.63 14.03 -39.51
N TYR A 297 -8.57 13.37 -39.95
CA TYR A 297 -8.47 12.82 -41.30
C TYR A 297 -9.37 11.60 -41.51
N ASP A 298 -9.45 10.70 -40.53
CA ASP A 298 -10.18 9.44 -40.65
C ASP A 298 -11.70 9.62 -40.54
N SER A 299 -12.15 10.53 -39.66
CA SER A 299 -13.55 10.53 -39.19
C SER A 299 -14.31 11.83 -39.42
N TYR A 300 -13.66 12.93 -39.83
CA TYR A 300 -14.34 14.23 -39.84
C TYR A 300 -14.10 15.09 -41.09
N ALA A 301 -12.85 15.24 -41.52
CA ALA A 301 -12.47 16.08 -42.65
C ALA A 301 -12.98 15.52 -43.98
N THR A 302 -13.43 16.40 -44.86
CA THR A 302 -13.55 16.07 -46.28
C THR A 302 -12.16 16.00 -46.92
N LEU A 303 -12.03 15.32 -48.07
CA LEU A 303 -10.77 15.24 -48.79
C LEU A 303 -10.24 16.62 -49.19
N GLU A 304 -11.12 17.54 -49.59
CA GLU A 304 -10.74 18.91 -49.94
C GLU A 304 -10.22 19.69 -48.73
N GLU A 305 -10.91 19.63 -47.59
CA GLU A 305 -10.46 20.27 -46.34
C GLU A 305 -9.12 19.68 -45.86
N ALA A 306 -8.97 18.36 -45.91
CA ALA A 306 -7.73 17.68 -45.54
C ALA A 306 -6.56 18.10 -46.44
N HIS A 307 -6.79 18.18 -47.76
CA HIS A 307 -5.79 18.65 -48.72
C HIS A 307 -5.34 20.08 -48.43
N HIS A 308 -6.28 21.01 -48.23
CA HIS A 308 -5.96 22.41 -47.90
C HIS A 308 -5.23 22.52 -46.55
N PHE A 309 -5.59 21.69 -45.56
CA PHE A 309 -4.88 21.64 -44.28
C PHE A 309 -3.43 21.16 -44.46
N THR A 310 -3.20 20.09 -45.23
CA THR A 310 -1.85 19.61 -45.56
C THR A 310 -1.03 20.70 -46.22
N GLU A 311 -1.57 21.38 -47.25
CA GLU A 311 -0.84 22.42 -47.99
C GLU A 311 -0.43 23.61 -47.10
N ILE A 312 -1.30 24.06 -46.21
CA ILE A 312 -0.99 25.15 -45.28
C ILE A 312 0.07 24.70 -44.26
N LEU A 313 -0.04 23.47 -43.75
CA LEU A 313 0.93 22.89 -42.81
C LEU A 313 2.32 22.72 -43.44
N GLU A 314 2.41 22.42 -44.74
CA GLU A 314 3.70 22.34 -45.45
C GLU A 314 4.50 23.64 -45.35
N ARG A 315 3.81 24.77 -45.44
CA ARG A 315 4.38 26.12 -45.37
C ARG A 315 4.55 26.60 -43.91
N TRP A 316 3.84 25.99 -42.96
CA TRP A 316 3.70 26.48 -41.59
C TRP A 316 3.24 27.96 -41.51
N ASP A 317 2.48 28.45 -42.49
CA ASP A 317 2.06 29.85 -42.55
C ASP A 317 0.76 30.10 -41.76
N VAL A 318 0.91 30.72 -40.58
CA VAL A 318 -0.22 31.08 -39.72
C VAL A 318 -1.19 32.08 -40.36
N ASN A 319 -0.76 32.85 -41.37
CA ASN A 319 -1.62 33.84 -42.03
C ASN A 319 -2.63 33.19 -42.98
N GLU A 320 -2.37 31.97 -43.44
CA GLU A 320 -3.23 31.26 -44.38
C GLU A 320 -4.35 30.47 -43.69
N ILE A 321 -4.32 30.29 -42.36
CA ILE A 321 -5.29 29.48 -41.62
C ILE A 321 -6.73 30.00 -41.72
N TYR A 322 -6.94 31.28 -42.07
CA TYR A 322 -8.28 31.83 -42.27
C TYR A 322 -9.04 31.15 -43.43
N GLN A 323 -8.32 30.46 -44.33
CA GLN A 323 -8.85 29.66 -45.43
C GLN A 323 -9.39 28.30 -44.96
N LEU A 324 -9.03 27.83 -43.77
CA LEU A 324 -9.49 26.57 -43.20
C LEU A 324 -10.86 26.73 -42.54
N PRO A 325 -11.63 25.63 -42.34
CA PRO A 325 -12.78 25.64 -41.45
C PRO A 325 -12.35 25.84 -39.99
N ASP A 326 -13.25 26.33 -39.14
CA ASP A 326 -12.89 26.75 -37.76
C ASP A 326 -12.28 25.63 -36.91
N TYR A 327 -12.77 24.39 -37.04
CA TYR A 327 -12.22 23.23 -36.33
C TYR A 327 -10.77 22.93 -36.73
N MET A 328 -10.41 23.09 -38.01
CA MET A 328 -9.04 22.94 -38.49
C MET A 328 -8.14 24.10 -38.06
N LYS A 329 -8.66 25.32 -37.93
CA LYS A 329 -7.90 26.44 -37.32
C LYS A 329 -7.52 26.11 -35.87
N ILE A 330 -8.44 25.52 -35.12
CA ILE A 330 -8.21 25.08 -33.74
C ILE A 330 -7.13 24.00 -33.71
N LEU A 331 -7.25 22.98 -34.56
CA LEU A 331 -6.23 21.92 -34.68
C LEU A 331 -4.86 22.50 -35.04
N TYR A 332 -4.78 23.35 -36.07
CA TYR A 332 -3.52 23.96 -36.50
C TYR A 332 -2.85 24.76 -35.38
N LYS A 333 -3.62 25.59 -34.66
CA LYS A 333 -3.10 26.37 -33.52
C LYS A 333 -2.62 25.46 -32.39
N PHE A 334 -3.30 24.34 -32.15
CA PHE A 334 -2.87 23.35 -31.18
C PHE A 334 -1.54 22.69 -31.60
N LEU A 335 -1.40 22.26 -32.86
CA LEU A 335 -0.13 21.75 -33.41
C LEU A 335 1.00 22.76 -33.18
N LEU A 336 0.77 24.02 -33.59
CA LEU A 336 1.77 25.08 -33.51
C LEU A 336 2.20 25.33 -32.06
N SER A 337 1.26 25.36 -31.11
CA SER A 337 1.57 25.58 -29.70
C SER A 337 2.51 24.52 -29.11
N ILE A 338 2.39 23.25 -29.52
CA ILE A 338 3.28 22.18 -29.07
C ILE A 338 4.68 22.36 -29.67
N TYR A 339 4.78 22.74 -30.94
CA TYR A 339 6.08 22.99 -31.55
C TYR A 339 6.74 24.28 -31.04
N ASP A 340 5.96 25.28 -30.64
CA ASP A 340 6.48 26.48 -29.98
C ASP A 340 7.03 26.12 -28.58
N ASP A 341 6.34 25.25 -27.82
CA ASP A 341 6.88 24.67 -26.58
C ASP A 341 8.22 23.93 -26.84
N TYR A 342 8.30 23.17 -27.93
CA TYR A 342 9.55 22.50 -28.32
C TYR A 342 10.65 23.50 -28.70
N GLU A 343 10.31 24.57 -29.42
CA GLU A 343 11.25 25.62 -29.80
C GLU A 343 11.86 26.33 -28.59
N VAL A 344 11.04 26.60 -27.57
CA VAL A 344 11.50 27.19 -26.31
C VAL A 344 12.54 26.29 -25.64
N GLU A 345 12.28 24.99 -25.50
CA GLU A 345 13.24 24.07 -24.87
C GLU A 345 14.46 23.77 -25.74
N ALA A 346 14.27 23.56 -27.05
CA ALA A 346 15.36 23.33 -27.99
C ALA A 346 16.33 24.52 -28.03
N SER A 347 15.81 25.75 -27.95
CA SER A 347 16.61 26.97 -27.92
C SER A 347 17.52 27.04 -26.70
N LYS A 348 17.05 26.61 -25.52
CA LYS A 348 17.88 26.55 -24.29
C LYS A 348 19.09 25.62 -24.45
N LEU A 349 18.97 24.62 -25.30
CA LEU A 349 20.03 23.65 -25.59
C LEU A 349 20.88 24.03 -26.82
N GLY A 350 20.56 25.13 -27.51
CA GLY A 350 21.20 25.53 -28.77
C GLY A 350 20.85 24.62 -29.95
N LYS A 351 19.65 24.02 -29.95
CA LYS A 351 19.23 22.94 -30.85
C LYS A 351 17.92 23.21 -31.60
N SER A 352 17.55 24.47 -31.82
CA SER A 352 16.38 24.85 -32.62
C SER A 352 16.26 24.12 -33.97
N TYR A 353 17.38 23.72 -34.57
CA TYR A 353 17.37 22.91 -35.79
C TYR A 353 16.56 21.61 -35.66
N ALA A 354 16.50 20.99 -34.48
CA ALA A 354 15.79 19.74 -34.23
C ALA A 354 14.26 19.90 -34.34
N VAL A 355 13.72 21.08 -34.02
CA VAL A 355 12.31 21.40 -34.20
C VAL A 355 11.93 21.43 -35.68
N CYS A 356 12.84 21.85 -36.56
CA CYS A 356 12.62 21.79 -38.00
C CYS A 356 12.40 20.35 -38.49
N TYR A 357 13.17 19.38 -37.97
CA TYR A 357 12.96 17.96 -38.29
C TYR A 357 11.63 17.46 -37.75
N ALA A 358 11.26 17.81 -36.52
CA ALA A 358 9.98 17.42 -35.93
C ALA A 358 8.76 18.02 -36.68
N LYS A 359 8.89 19.25 -37.17
CA LYS A 359 7.91 19.88 -38.06
C LYS A 359 7.84 19.19 -39.42
N GLU A 360 8.98 18.77 -39.97
CA GLU A 360 9.04 18.09 -41.28
C GLU A 360 8.40 16.70 -41.24
N THR A 361 8.68 15.90 -40.21
CA THR A 361 8.05 14.58 -40.04
C THR A 361 6.54 14.68 -39.84
N MET A 362 6.04 15.74 -39.21
CA MET A 362 4.60 15.98 -39.09
C MET A 362 3.94 16.36 -40.41
N LYS A 363 4.62 17.15 -41.27
CA LYS A 363 4.15 17.38 -42.64
C LYS A 363 4.04 16.08 -43.41
N GLN A 364 5.07 15.23 -43.31
CA GLN A 364 5.07 13.91 -43.96
C GLN A 364 3.93 13.03 -43.45
N LEU A 365 3.66 13.06 -42.14
CA LEU A 365 2.54 12.34 -41.54
C LEU A 365 1.18 12.81 -42.08
N CYS A 366 0.93 14.12 -42.15
CA CYS A 366 -0.31 14.66 -42.73
C CYS A 366 -0.46 14.29 -44.21
N LYS A 367 0.62 14.34 -45.02
CA LYS A 367 0.62 13.85 -46.41
C LYS A 367 0.25 12.37 -46.48
N ALA A 368 0.77 11.56 -45.56
CA ALA A 368 0.49 10.13 -45.51
C ALA A 368 -0.97 9.86 -45.11
N TYR A 369 -1.53 10.62 -44.16
CA TYR A 369 -2.95 10.56 -43.81
C TYR A 369 -3.86 11.01 -44.95
N GLU A 370 -3.52 12.08 -45.66
CA GLU A 370 -4.26 12.50 -46.87
C GLU A 370 -4.26 11.39 -47.93
N LYS A 371 -3.14 10.68 -48.10
CA LYS A 371 -3.04 9.53 -49.01
C LYS A 371 -3.98 8.39 -48.59
N VAL A 372 -4.04 8.08 -47.29
CA VAL A 372 -4.98 7.07 -46.75
C VAL A 372 -6.43 7.50 -46.99
N LEU A 373 -6.76 8.77 -46.78
CA LEU A 373 -8.09 9.31 -47.05
C LEU A 373 -8.48 9.19 -48.53
N LYS A 374 -7.55 9.47 -49.46
CA LYS A 374 -7.76 9.30 -50.91
C LYS A 374 -8.11 7.86 -51.27
N TRP A 375 -7.41 6.89 -50.67
CA TRP A 375 -7.70 5.47 -50.84
C TRP A 375 -9.08 5.10 -50.25
N ALA A 376 -9.39 5.56 -49.04
CA ALA A 376 -10.66 5.27 -48.36
C ALA A 376 -11.88 5.85 -49.11
N MET A 377 -11.74 7.03 -49.73
CA MET A 377 -12.79 7.66 -50.54
C MET A 377 -12.92 7.09 -51.97
N GLY A 378 -12.09 6.11 -52.36
CA GLY A 378 -12.14 5.51 -53.69
C GLY A 378 -11.76 6.44 -54.84
N GLN A 379 -11.09 7.56 -54.54
CA GLN A 379 -10.57 8.53 -55.52
C GLN A 379 -9.33 7.99 -56.25
N VAL A 380 -8.68 6.98 -55.68
CA VAL A 380 -7.54 6.25 -56.24
C VAL A 380 -7.79 4.74 -56.06
N GLN A 381 -7.21 3.91 -56.93
CA GLN A 381 -7.27 2.45 -56.79
C GLN A 381 -6.76 2.01 -55.41
N ILE A 382 -7.38 0.98 -54.83
CA ILE A 382 -6.89 0.32 -53.60
C ILE A 382 -5.41 -0.01 -53.80
N PRO A 383 -4.51 0.41 -52.89
CA PRO A 383 -3.07 0.26 -53.08
C PRO A 383 -2.67 -1.21 -53.10
N THR A 384 -1.52 -1.51 -53.72
CA THR A 384 -0.86 -2.79 -53.46
C THR A 384 -0.41 -2.87 -52.00
N PHE A 385 -0.17 -4.07 -51.49
CA PHE A 385 0.41 -4.30 -50.18
C PHE A 385 1.73 -3.55 -50.02
N GLU A 386 2.59 -3.52 -51.04
CA GLU A 386 3.87 -2.79 -51.00
C GLU A 386 3.67 -1.28 -50.98
N GLU A 387 2.72 -0.75 -51.76
CA GLU A 387 2.35 0.66 -51.75
C GLU A 387 1.75 1.11 -50.41
N TYR A 388 0.95 0.22 -49.79
CA TYR A 388 0.44 0.42 -48.45
C TYR A 388 1.58 0.45 -47.45
N VAL A 389 2.45 -0.57 -47.44
CA VAL A 389 3.60 -0.69 -46.52
C VAL A 389 4.51 0.54 -46.64
N ALA A 390 4.79 1.04 -47.84
CA ALA A 390 5.59 2.25 -48.02
C ALA A 390 4.98 3.49 -47.31
N ASN A 391 3.64 3.66 -47.39
CA ASN A 391 2.96 4.74 -46.67
C ASN A 391 2.88 4.48 -45.16
N MET A 392 2.73 3.20 -44.79
CA MET A 392 2.59 2.76 -43.41
C MET A 392 3.84 3.07 -42.58
N MET A 393 5.02 3.10 -43.21
CA MET A 393 6.26 3.49 -42.52
C MET A 393 6.12 4.87 -41.88
N VAL A 394 5.45 5.80 -42.56
CA VAL A 394 5.20 7.15 -42.06
C VAL A 394 4.03 7.17 -41.08
N THR A 395 2.92 6.51 -41.39
CA THR A 395 1.74 6.46 -40.51
C THR A 395 1.93 5.59 -39.26
N SER A 396 3.03 4.84 -39.16
CA SER A 396 3.50 4.24 -37.91
C SER A 396 3.80 5.29 -36.83
N CYS A 397 4.00 6.55 -37.23
CA CYS A 397 4.30 7.67 -36.34
C CYS A 397 5.67 7.61 -35.63
N VAL A 398 6.49 6.57 -35.86
CA VAL A 398 7.82 6.43 -35.24
C VAL A 398 8.69 7.67 -35.49
N TYR A 399 8.72 8.17 -36.73
CA TYR A 399 9.52 9.34 -37.09
C TYR A 399 9.07 10.61 -36.37
N VAL A 400 7.77 10.87 -36.30
CA VAL A 400 7.26 12.08 -35.65
C VAL A 400 7.48 12.03 -34.14
N LEU A 401 7.31 10.85 -33.52
CA LEU A 401 7.56 10.64 -32.09
C LEU A 401 9.03 10.86 -31.74
N LEU A 402 9.94 10.20 -32.47
CA LEU A 402 11.38 10.29 -32.19
C LEU A 402 11.95 11.67 -32.52
N SER A 403 11.58 12.28 -33.64
CA SER A 403 12.04 13.65 -33.97
C SER A 403 11.51 14.69 -32.97
N SER A 404 10.27 14.56 -32.50
CA SER A 404 9.72 15.40 -31.43
C SER A 404 10.45 15.20 -30.11
N THR A 405 10.81 13.96 -29.78
CA THR A 405 11.59 13.63 -28.57
C THR A 405 13.01 14.19 -28.65
N MET A 406 13.64 14.09 -29.82
CA MET A 406 14.98 14.63 -30.08
C MET A 406 15.01 16.16 -30.08
N ALA A 407 13.91 16.83 -30.40
CA ALA A 407 13.79 18.28 -30.26
C ALA A 407 13.90 18.74 -28.80
N VAL A 408 13.58 17.86 -27.85
CA VAL A 408 13.49 18.20 -26.43
C VAL A 408 14.50 17.47 -25.53
N LYS A 409 15.28 16.53 -26.09
CA LYS A 409 16.33 15.76 -25.40
C LYS A 409 17.69 15.93 -26.08
N TYR A 410 18.78 15.51 -25.43
CA TYR A 410 20.12 15.60 -26.00
C TYR A 410 20.31 14.64 -27.19
N ALA A 411 20.02 15.10 -28.41
CA ALA A 411 20.46 14.46 -29.66
C ALA A 411 21.45 15.38 -30.41
N SER A 412 22.41 14.79 -31.12
CA SER A 412 23.27 15.53 -32.04
C SER A 412 22.58 15.63 -33.41
N LYS A 413 22.96 16.61 -34.23
CA LYS A 413 22.43 16.72 -35.59
C LYS A 413 22.72 15.47 -36.42
N GLU A 414 23.91 14.89 -36.26
CA GLU A 414 24.30 13.65 -36.92
C GLU A 414 23.38 12.48 -36.57
N THR A 415 22.98 12.38 -35.30
CA THR A 415 22.03 11.35 -34.85
C THR A 415 20.65 11.53 -35.48
N ILE A 416 20.17 12.77 -35.61
CA ILE A 416 18.89 13.07 -36.27
C ILE A 416 18.98 12.80 -37.78
N ASP A 417 20.06 13.22 -38.43
CA ASP A 417 20.29 12.96 -39.86
C ASP A 417 20.36 11.44 -40.13
N TRP A 418 20.98 10.66 -39.24
CA TRP A 418 20.95 9.20 -39.30
C TRP A 418 19.55 8.63 -39.17
N LEU A 419 18.75 9.10 -38.20
CA LEU A 419 17.35 8.69 -38.05
C LEU A 419 16.56 8.95 -39.34
N MET A 420 16.74 10.12 -39.94
CA MET A 420 16.07 10.51 -41.19
C MET A 420 16.59 9.76 -42.41
N GLY A 421 17.75 9.11 -42.33
CA GLY A 421 18.30 8.22 -43.35
C GLY A 421 17.65 6.85 -43.43
N GLU A 422 16.50 6.66 -42.77
CA GLU A 422 15.69 5.43 -42.76
C GLU A 422 16.48 4.16 -42.40
N PRO A 423 17.15 4.12 -41.23
CA PRO A 423 17.92 2.95 -40.85
C PRO A 423 17.00 1.76 -40.60
N LYS A 424 17.49 0.56 -40.88
CA LYS A 424 16.71 -0.69 -40.82
C LYS A 424 16.02 -0.92 -39.47
N ILE A 425 16.65 -0.52 -38.36
CA ILE A 425 16.06 -0.63 -37.01
C ILE A 425 14.78 0.21 -36.85
N VAL A 426 14.71 1.38 -37.50
CA VAL A 426 13.50 2.21 -37.52
C VAL A 426 12.42 1.51 -38.35
N ALA A 427 12.82 0.94 -39.48
CA ALA A 427 11.89 0.20 -40.32
C ALA A 427 11.31 -1.03 -39.59
N ALA A 428 12.14 -1.75 -38.84
CA ALA A 428 11.74 -2.88 -38.02
C ALA A 428 10.73 -2.46 -36.93
N ALA A 429 11.04 -1.42 -36.14
CA ALA A 429 10.14 -0.92 -35.09
C ALA A 429 8.80 -0.43 -35.66
N ALA A 430 8.83 0.34 -36.76
CA ALA A 430 7.63 0.82 -37.44
C ALA A 430 6.76 -0.32 -37.98
N LYS A 431 7.38 -1.38 -38.55
CA LYS A 431 6.67 -2.59 -38.97
C LYS A 431 5.99 -3.30 -37.80
N ILE A 432 6.69 -3.50 -36.68
CA ILE A 432 6.12 -4.12 -35.47
C ILE A 432 4.87 -3.35 -35.04
N GLY A 433 5.01 -2.05 -34.79
CA GLY A 433 3.89 -1.25 -34.28
C GLY A 433 2.71 -1.18 -35.25
N ARG A 434 2.98 -1.07 -36.57
CA ARG A 434 1.92 -0.97 -37.56
C ARG A 434 1.23 -2.29 -37.86
N TYR A 435 1.96 -3.40 -37.98
CA TYR A 435 1.34 -4.70 -38.20
C TYR A 435 0.50 -5.13 -37.00
N LEU A 436 0.96 -4.88 -35.78
CA LEU A 436 0.17 -5.12 -34.57
C LEU A 436 -1.10 -4.24 -34.52
N ASN A 437 -0.99 -2.96 -34.90
CA ASN A 437 -2.14 -2.08 -35.03
C ASN A 437 -3.15 -2.62 -36.05
N ASP A 438 -2.69 -2.99 -37.25
CA ASP A 438 -3.55 -3.49 -38.32
C ASP A 438 -4.22 -4.83 -37.95
N LEU A 439 -3.53 -5.69 -37.19
CA LEU A 439 -4.13 -6.90 -36.60
C LEU A 439 -5.22 -6.55 -35.58
N GLY A 440 -4.94 -5.61 -34.67
CA GLY A 440 -5.86 -5.23 -33.59
C GLY A 440 -7.07 -4.41 -34.03
N SER A 441 -6.95 -3.68 -35.14
CA SER A 441 -8.03 -2.86 -35.70
C SER A 441 -8.89 -3.58 -36.74
N TYR A 442 -8.41 -4.70 -37.29
CA TYR A 442 -8.98 -5.38 -38.46
C TYR A 442 -10.50 -5.58 -38.36
N GLU A 443 -10.99 -6.17 -37.27
CA GLU A 443 -12.43 -6.49 -37.10
C GLU A 443 -13.31 -5.24 -37.03
N ARG A 444 -12.80 -4.15 -36.46
CA ARG A 444 -13.51 -2.87 -36.40
C ARG A 444 -13.52 -2.21 -37.77
N GLU A 445 -12.36 -2.05 -38.38
CA GLU A 445 -12.19 -1.32 -39.63
C GLU A 445 -12.82 -2.05 -40.83
N SER A 446 -12.91 -3.39 -40.74
CA SER A 446 -13.63 -4.20 -41.72
C SER A 446 -15.14 -3.91 -41.77
N LYS A 447 -15.75 -3.40 -40.68
CA LYS A 447 -17.17 -3.03 -40.64
C LYS A 447 -17.47 -1.69 -41.34
N GLY A 448 -16.45 -0.84 -41.54
CA GLY A 448 -16.58 0.54 -42.05
C GLY A 448 -16.59 0.71 -43.57
N GLY A 449 -16.60 -0.38 -44.37
CA GLY A 449 -16.54 -0.30 -45.84
C GLY A 449 -15.10 -0.35 -46.39
N ASN A 450 -14.83 0.33 -47.51
CA ASN A 450 -13.63 0.22 -48.38
C ASN A 450 -12.28 0.74 -47.79
N LEU A 451 -12.12 0.84 -46.47
CA LEU A 451 -10.85 1.27 -45.88
C LEU A 451 -9.68 0.35 -46.29
N PRO A 452 -8.55 0.91 -46.75
CA PRO A 452 -7.36 0.15 -47.14
C PRO A 452 -6.60 -0.29 -45.89
N ILE A 453 -7.00 -1.38 -45.27
CA ILE A 453 -6.21 -2.00 -44.18
C ILE A 453 -5.21 -3.01 -44.77
N ALA A 454 -4.04 -3.14 -44.15
CA ALA A 454 -2.94 -3.95 -44.67
C ALA A 454 -3.34 -5.39 -45.02
N VAL A 455 -4.09 -6.05 -44.13
CA VAL A 455 -4.61 -7.42 -44.33
C VAL A 455 -5.51 -7.51 -45.56
N ARG A 456 -6.30 -6.46 -45.84
CA ARG A 456 -7.16 -6.40 -47.03
C ARG A 456 -6.35 -6.18 -48.31
N CYS A 457 -5.33 -5.33 -48.26
CA CYS A 457 -4.41 -5.16 -49.38
C CYS A 457 -3.70 -6.48 -49.70
N TYR A 458 -3.26 -7.20 -48.66
CA TYR A 458 -2.59 -8.49 -48.78
C TYR A 458 -3.50 -9.58 -49.38
N THR A 459 -4.68 -9.79 -48.79
CA THR A 459 -5.67 -10.77 -49.30
C THR A 459 -6.04 -10.50 -50.76
N LYS A 460 -6.29 -9.23 -51.12
CA LYS A 460 -6.65 -8.85 -52.49
C LYS A 460 -5.51 -9.06 -53.49
N GLN A 461 -4.28 -8.74 -53.11
CA GLN A 461 -3.13 -8.84 -54.02
C GLN A 461 -2.68 -10.28 -54.23
N TYR A 462 -2.61 -11.08 -53.16
CA TYR A 462 -2.08 -12.44 -53.21
C TYR A 462 -3.17 -13.51 -53.37
N GLY A 463 -4.45 -13.14 -53.33
CA GLY A 463 -5.58 -14.05 -53.52
C GLY A 463 -5.74 -15.07 -52.40
N VAL A 464 -5.26 -14.77 -51.20
CA VAL A 464 -5.30 -15.64 -50.02
C VAL A 464 -6.54 -15.38 -49.16
N SER A 465 -6.89 -16.35 -48.33
CA SER A 465 -7.94 -16.20 -47.32
C SER A 465 -7.56 -15.18 -46.24
N LYS A 466 -8.55 -14.71 -45.49
CA LYS A 466 -8.35 -13.81 -44.36
C LYS A 466 -7.44 -14.46 -43.31
N GLU A 467 -7.70 -15.72 -42.98
CA GLU A 467 -6.99 -16.47 -41.96
C GLU A 467 -5.52 -16.63 -42.34
N GLU A 468 -5.23 -17.01 -43.59
CA GLU A 468 -3.86 -17.07 -44.12
C GLU A 468 -3.15 -15.71 -44.07
N ALA A 469 -3.87 -14.62 -44.35
CA ALA A 469 -3.29 -13.28 -44.24
C ALA A 469 -3.01 -12.89 -42.78
N LEU A 470 -3.89 -13.21 -41.83
CA LEU A 470 -3.67 -12.93 -40.40
C LEU A 470 -2.47 -13.72 -39.86
N ASP A 471 -2.37 -15.02 -40.18
CA ASP A 471 -1.21 -15.85 -39.83
C ASP A 471 0.07 -15.28 -40.43
N LYS A 472 0.02 -14.80 -41.68
CA LYS A 472 1.16 -14.16 -42.32
C LYS A 472 1.59 -12.88 -41.62
N PHE A 473 0.65 -12.09 -41.08
CA PHE A 473 0.99 -10.88 -40.34
C PHE A 473 1.68 -11.19 -39.00
N VAL A 474 1.29 -12.28 -38.32
CA VAL A 474 2.01 -12.76 -37.14
C VAL A 474 3.46 -13.11 -37.51
N GLU A 475 3.67 -13.83 -38.61
CA GLU A 475 5.04 -14.09 -39.11
C GLU A 475 5.81 -12.81 -39.43
N LEU A 476 5.17 -11.82 -40.06
CA LEU A 476 5.80 -10.53 -40.41
C LEU A 476 6.19 -9.71 -39.16
N VAL A 477 5.42 -9.81 -38.07
CA VAL A 477 5.78 -9.22 -36.77
C VAL A 477 7.01 -9.93 -36.20
N GLU A 478 7.04 -11.26 -36.24
CA GLU A 478 8.20 -12.05 -35.78
C GLU A 478 9.47 -11.75 -36.59
N ASP A 479 9.35 -11.62 -37.91
CA ASP A 479 10.47 -11.23 -38.76
C ASP A 479 10.94 -9.79 -38.46
N ALA A 480 10.02 -8.87 -38.22
CA ALA A 480 10.39 -7.50 -37.83
C ALA A 480 11.08 -7.45 -36.45
N TRP A 481 10.71 -8.31 -35.49
CA TRP A 481 11.46 -8.48 -34.24
C TRP A 481 12.87 -9.02 -34.46
N LYS A 482 13.05 -9.99 -35.37
CA LYS A 482 14.38 -10.50 -35.75
C LYS A 482 15.23 -9.42 -36.41
N ASP A 483 14.65 -8.61 -37.30
CA ASP A 483 15.31 -7.44 -37.90
C ASP A 483 15.75 -6.45 -36.80
N LEU A 484 14.86 -6.11 -35.87
CA LEU A 484 15.15 -5.20 -34.76
C LEU A 484 16.28 -5.74 -33.88
N ASN A 485 16.23 -7.03 -33.51
CA ASN A 485 17.27 -7.69 -32.72
C ASN A 485 18.62 -7.74 -33.46
N THR A 486 18.59 -7.98 -34.77
CA THR A 486 19.81 -8.00 -35.62
C THR A 486 20.48 -6.65 -35.60
N GLU A 487 19.71 -5.59 -35.83
CA GLU A 487 20.24 -4.24 -35.79
C GLU A 487 20.67 -3.87 -34.37
N TRP A 488 19.93 -4.25 -33.32
CA TRP A 488 20.25 -3.95 -31.93
C TRP A 488 21.68 -4.35 -31.54
N ILE A 489 22.10 -5.56 -31.93
CA ILE A 489 23.43 -6.12 -31.63
C ILE A 489 24.50 -5.81 -32.70
N THR A 490 24.13 -5.12 -33.79
CA THR A 490 25.08 -4.73 -34.84
C THR A 490 25.88 -3.51 -34.39
N GLU A 491 27.22 -3.62 -34.35
CA GLU A 491 28.11 -2.51 -34.04
C GLU A 491 27.99 -1.37 -35.06
N THR A 492 28.08 -0.13 -34.58
CA THR A 492 28.03 1.06 -35.43
C THR A 492 28.95 2.15 -34.90
N SER A 493 29.49 2.97 -35.80
CA SER A 493 30.36 4.10 -35.46
C SER A 493 29.60 5.40 -35.13
N ILE A 494 28.27 5.38 -35.20
CA ILE A 494 27.43 6.59 -35.07
C ILE A 494 27.21 6.93 -33.60
N LEU A 495 27.77 8.05 -33.16
CA LEU A 495 27.66 8.50 -31.77
C LEU A 495 26.20 8.81 -31.40
N GLY A 496 25.73 8.28 -30.27
CA GLY A 496 24.38 8.52 -29.76
C GLY A 496 23.27 7.69 -30.42
N ARG A 497 23.60 6.85 -31.42
CA ARG A 497 22.65 5.89 -32.04
C ARG A 497 21.96 5.01 -31.00
N ASP A 498 22.71 4.59 -30.00
CA ASP A 498 22.26 3.70 -28.93
C ASP A 498 21.08 4.24 -28.13
N ILE A 499 21.05 5.55 -27.89
CA ILE A 499 19.95 6.24 -27.22
C ILE A 499 18.66 6.15 -28.06
N VAL A 500 18.80 6.21 -29.39
CA VAL A 500 17.68 6.10 -30.33
C VAL A 500 17.23 4.66 -30.48
N ALA A 501 18.17 3.72 -30.54
CA ALA A 501 17.89 2.29 -30.59
C ALA A 501 17.08 1.85 -29.37
N GLU A 502 17.41 2.34 -28.17
CA GLU A 502 16.65 2.02 -26.95
C GLU A 502 15.21 2.54 -27.04
N GLN A 503 15.00 3.76 -27.56
CA GLN A 503 13.67 4.30 -27.80
C GLN A 503 12.87 3.49 -28.83
N LEU A 504 13.52 3.01 -29.89
CA LEU A 504 12.90 2.15 -30.91
C LEU A 504 12.50 0.78 -30.36
N LEU A 505 13.35 0.17 -29.53
CA LEU A 505 13.02 -1.05 -28.81
C LEU A 505 11.83 -0.83 -27.87
N ASN A 506 11.83 0.28 -27.12
CA ASN A 506 10.71 0.63 -26.25
C ASN A 506 9.42 0.96 -27.01
N TYR A 507 9.51 1.55 -28.21
CA TYR A 507 8.39 1.73 -29.14
C TYR A 507 7.78 0.38 -29.55
N ALA A 508 8.62 -0.60 -29.90
CA ALA A 508 8.15 -1.95 -30.24
C ALA A 508 7.48 -2.63 -29.03
N ARG A 509 8.08 -2.52 -27.83
CA ARG A 509 7.52 -3.06 -26.57
C ARG A 509 6.16 -2.47 -26.21
N ILE A 510 6.00 -1.15 -26.29
CA ILE A 510 4.72 -0.51 -25.99
C ILE A 510 3.65 -0.85 -27.03
N SER A 511 4.06 -1.10 -28.27
CA SER A 511 3.14 -1.56 -29.32
C SER A 511 2.57 -2.95 -29.02
N GLU A 512 3.39 -3.89 -28.53
CA GLU A 512 2.93 -5.22 -28.07
C GLU A 512 1.86 -5.11 -26.97
N VAL A 513 2.10 -4.26 -25.97
CA VAL A 513 1.15 -4.04 -24.87
C VAL A 513 -0.12 -3.32 -25.34
N THR A 514 0.01 -2.36 -26.26
CA THR A 514 -1.13 -1.59 -26.77
C THR A 514 -2.07 -2.43 -27.64
N TYR A 515 -1.51 -3.41 -28.37
CA TYR A 515 -2.24 -4.24 -29.32
C TYR A 515 -2.37 -5.71 -28.90
N GLU A 516 -2.23 -5.97 -27.60
CA GLU A 516 -2.23 -7.30 -27.02
C GLU A 516 -3.46 -8.12 -27.43
N ASN A 517 -3.26 -9.41 -27.71
CA ASN A 517 -4.33 -10.34 -28.14
C ASN A 517 -5.08 -9.90 -29.41
N CYS A 518 -4.41 -9.14 -30.30
CA CYS A 518 -5.02 -8.55 -31.49
C CYS A 518 -6.22 -7.66 -31.16
N GLN A 519 -6.04 -6.73 -30.21
CA GLN A 519 -7.08 -5.81 -29.76
C GLN A 519 -6.56 -4.38 -29.76
N ASP A 520 -7.36 -3.40 -30.20
CA ASP A 520 -6.96 -2.00 -30.19
C ASP A 520 -7.15 -1.37 -28.80
N GLY A 521 -6.10 -1.41 -27.98
CA GLY A 521 -6.07 -0.85 -26.63
C GLY A 521 -6.08 0.68 -26.59
N LEU A 522 -5.65 1.36 -27.65
CA LEU A 522 -5.71 2.84 -27.69
C LEU A 522 -7.14 3.33 -27.94
N THR A 523 -7.90 2.62 -28.76
CA THR A 523 -9.31 2.91 -29.01
C THR A 523 -10.19 2.44 -27.85
N ASN A 524 -9.93 1.24 -27.30
CA ASN A 524 -10.70 0.62 -26.22
C ASN A 524 -9.83 0.39 -24.96
N PRO A 525 -9.42 1.44 -24.24
CA PRO A 525 -8.42 1.34 -23.18
C PRO A 525 -8.90 0.58 -21.93
N GLU A 526 -10.20 0.58 -21.65
CA GLU A 526 -10.79 0.00 -20.43
C GLU A 526 -10.39 -1.46 -20.17
N LYS A 527 -10.27 -2.27 -21.22
CA LYS A 527 -10.07 -3.72 -21.09
C LYS A 527 -8.60 -4.14 -21.03
N TYR A 528 -7.70 -3.38 -21.66
CA TYR A 528 -6.31 -3.83 -21.89
C TYR A 528 -5.25 -2.85 -21.39
N MET A 529 -5.44 -1.54 -21.57
CA MET A 529 -4.49 -0.52 -21.11
C MET A 529 -4.78 -0.06 -19.68
N ALA A 530 -6.05 0.04 -19.28
CA ALA A 530 -6.44 0.57 -17.98
C ALA A 530 -5.83 -0.19 -16.79
N PRO A 531 -5.75 -1.53 -16.77
CA PRO A 531 -5.07 -2.26 -15.69
C PRO A 531 -3.58 -1.87 -15.56
N GLN A 532 -2.89 -1.66 -16.69
CA GLN A 532 -1.49 -1.28 -16.72
C GLN A 532 -1.29 0.17 -16.24
N VAL A 533 -2.20 1.07 -16.64
CA VAL A 533 -2.25 2.47 -16.19
C VAL A 533 -2.49 2.55 -14.67
N VAL A 534 -3.42 1.77 -14.13
CA VAL A 534 -3.69 1.68 -12.69
C VAL A 534 -2.44 1.17 -11.94
N ALA A 535 -1.82 0.10 -12.44
CA ALA A 535 -0.65 -0.49 -11.82
C ALA A 535 0.58 0.45 -11.77
N LEU A 536 0.76 1.32 -12.78
CA LEU A 536 1.86 2.28 -12.79
C LEU A 536 1.54 3.59 -12.09
N PHE A 537 0.34 4.13 -12.23
CA PHE A 537 0.03 5.51 -11.87
C PHE A 537 -0.97 5.66 -10.73
N VAL A 538 -1.60 4.59 -10.25
CA VAL A 538 -2.61 4.68 -9.19
C VAL A 538 -2.19 3.87 -7.98
N ASP A 539 -1.90 2.59 -8.18
CA ASP A 539 -1.65 1.61 -7.12
C ASP A 539 -0.17 1.62 -6.66
N PRO A 540 0.15 2.15 -5.47
CA PRO A 540 1.53 2.14 -4.98
C PRO A 540 1.97 0.72 -4.61
N ILE A 541 3.26 0.43 -4.73
CA ILE A 541 3.83 -0.78 -4.14
C ILE A 541 4.14 -0.47 -2.69
N ILE A 542 3.33 -0.98 -1.75
CA ILE A 542 3.53 -0.90 -0.29
C ILE A 542 4.98 -1.33 0.04
N PRO A 543 5.91 -0.40 0.33
CA PRO A 543 7.23 -0.76 0.85
C PRO A 543 7.04 -1.32 2.26
N SER A 544 7.96 -2.13 2.76
CA SER A 544 8.06 -2.46 4.19
C SER A 544 8.38 -1.22 5.07
N ILE A 545 8.19 -0.03 4.49
CA ILE A 545 7.97 1.28 5.06
C ILE A 545 6.69 1.79 4.37
N CYS A 546 5.54 1.77 5.06
CA CYS A 546 4.16 2.12 4.62
C CYS A 546 3.31 1.03 3.91
N PRO A 547 2.18 0.58 4.52
CA PRO A 547 0.90 0.32 3.82
C PRO A 547 -0.01 1.54 3.95
N THR A 548 -0.80 1.99 2.96
CA THR A 548 -1.90 1.29 2.29
C THR A 548 -2.23 1.91 0.93
N ARG A 549 -2.70 1.10 -0.03
CA ARG A 549 -3.97 1.40 -0.72
C ARG A 549 -4.62 0.16 -1.37
N MET A 550 -5.93 0.18 -1.23
CA MET A 550 -7.03 -0.62 -1.78
C MET A 550 -6.88 -0.98 -3.27
N VAL A 551 -7.24 -2.22 -3.63
CA VAL A 551 -7.68 -2.56 -4.99
C VAL A 551 -9.17 -2.92 -4.94
N ALA A 552 -9.94 -2.19 -5.74
CA ALA A 552 -11.33 -2.45 -6.02
C ALA A 552 -11.47 -3.70 -6.90
N THR A 553 -12.35 -4.62 -6.53
CA THR A 553 -12.97 -5.53 -7.50
C THR A 553 -14.45 -5.17 -7.58
N GLY A 554 -14.86 -4.80 -8.79
CA GLY A 554 -16.25 -4.59 -9.13
C GLY A 554 -16.83 -5.89 -9.70
N ASP A 555 -17.94 -6.33 -9.13
CA ASP A 555 -19.00 -7.00 -9.88
C ASP A 555 -20.22 -6.07 -9.81
N VAL A 556 -20.41 -5.29 -10.88
CA VAL A 556 -21.65 -4.53 -11.10
C VAL A 556 -22.50 -5.34 -12.06
N ASP A 557 -23.24 -6.30 -11.53
CA ASP A 557 -24.49 -6.76 -12.10
C ASP A 557 -25.31 -7.54 -11.05
N ALA A 558 -26.22 -6.82 -10.37
CA ALA A 558 -27.50 -7.28 -9.80
C ALA A 558 -27.92 -6.49 -8.52
N LEU A 559 -28.04 -5.16 -8.59
CA LEU A 559 -28.81 -4.40 -7.59
C LEU A 559 -30.28 -4.33 -8.02
N THR A 560 -31.01 -5.43 -7.82
CA THR A 560 -32.48 -5.40 -7.85
C THR A 560 -33.04 -5.74 -6.46
N SER A 561 -33.75 -4.77 -5.88
CA SER A 561 -34.74 -4.90 -4.77
C SER A 561 -34.36 -4.65 -3.30
N CYS A 562 -33.28 -3.93 -2.96
CA CYS A 562 -33.14 -3.45 -1.57
C CYS A 562 -34.00 -2.19 -1.33
N PRO A 563 -34.95 -2.18 -0.37
CA PRO A 563 -35.81 -1.03 -0.13
C PRO A 563 -35.02 0.10 0.56
N LYS A 564 -34.71 1.14 -0.21
CA LYS A 564 -33.81 2.26 0.19
C LYS A 564 -34.27 3.10 1.39
N ASN A 565 -35.57 3.06 1.72
CA ASN A 565 -36.21 3.87 2.76
C ASN A 565 -36.58 3.10 4.04
N VAL A 566 -35.91 1.97 4.32
CA VAL A 566 -36.15 1.16 5.52
C VAL A 566 -35.04 1.41 6.53
N ARG A 567 -35.42 1.71 7.78
CA ARG A 567 -34.48 1.81 8.90
C ARG A 567 -34.09 0.42 9.40
N PRO A 568 -32.87 0.23 9.94
CA PRO A 568 -32.52 -0.97 10.70
C PRO A 568 -33.52 -1.22 11.85
N PRO A 569 -33.67 -2.47 12.33
CA PRO A 569 -34.40 -2.76 13.56
C PRO A 569 -33.78 -1.98 14.72
N ILE A 570 -34.55 -1.09 15.33
CA ILE A 570 -34.08 -0.21 16.40
C ILE A 570 -33.91 -1.03 17.68
N ALA A 571 -32.69 -1.07 18.20
CA ALA A 571 -32.38 -1.54 19.54
C ALA A 571 -32.65 -0.43 20.57
N SER A 572 -33.24 -0.80 21.70
CA SER A 572 -33.37 0.09 22.85
C SER A 572 -32.18 -0.10 23.78
N PHE A 573 -31.52 1.00 24.13
CA PHE A 573 -30.38 0.99 25.04
C PHE A 573 -30.78 1.41 26.44
N ALA A 574 -30.17 0.78 27.44
CA ALA A 574 -30.34 1.18 28.84
C ALA A 574 -29.77 2.61 29.05
N PRO A 575 -30.45 3.46 29.84
CA PRO A 575 -29.90 4.76 30.22
C PRO A 575 -28.60 4.58 31.01
N THR A 576 -27.76 5.61 31.03
CA THR A 576 -26.57 5.64 31.90
C THR A 576 -26.93 5.31 33.35
N MET A 577 -26.22 4.35 33.95
CA MET A 577 -26.39 4.00 35.36
C MET A 577 -25.80 5.05 36.31
N TRP A 578 -25.00 5.97 35.78
CA TRP A 578 -24.28 6.98 36.56
C TRP A 578 -25.15 8.19 36.93
N ALA A 579 -26.26 8.42 36.22
CA ALA A 579 -27.18 9.53 36.47
C ALA A 579 -26.45 10.84 36.85
N ASP A 580 -26.72 11.39 38.03
CA ASP A 580 -26.14 12.64 38.54
C ASP A 580 -24.84 12.44 39.36
N THR A 581 -24.28 11.23 39.40
CA THR A 581 -23.13 10.88 40.28
C THR A 581 -21.94 11.82 40.06
N PHE A 582 -21.68 12.22 38.81
CA PHE A 582 -20.59 13.12 38.45
C PHE A 582 -21.05 14.54 38.10
N THR A 583 -22.34 14.89 38.24
CA THR A 583 -22.84 16.24 37.94
C THR A 583 -22.67 17.22 39.11
N SER A 584 -22.19 16.75 40.26
CA SER A 584 -21.79 17.58 41.41
C SER A 584 -20.39 17.23 41.87
N LEU A 585 -19.58 18.25 42.21
CA LEU A 585 -18.20 18.08 42.66
C LEU A 585 -18.03 18.66 44.07
N SER A 586 -17.56 17.82 44.99
CA SER A 586 -17.16 18.23 46.34
C SER A 586 -15.73 17.75 46.59
N LEU A 587 -14.76 18.60 46.24
CA LEU A 587 -13.33 18.38 46.52
C LEU A 587 -12.84 19.42 47.53
N ASP A 588 -12.00 19.00 48.47
CA ASP A 588 -11.28 19.90 49.37
C ASP A 588 -9.89 20.17 48.81
N ASP A 589 -9.69 21.36 48.22
CA ASP A 589 -8.41 21.76 47.64
C ASP A 589 -7.25 21.65 48.65
N LYS A 590 -7.52 21.85 49.96
CA LYS A 590 -6.50 21.71 51.01
C LYS A 590 -6.09 20.24 51.22
N VAL A 591 -6.99 19.30 50.98
CA VAL A 591 -6.64 17.86 51.00
C VAL A 591 -5.77 17.52 49.80
N GLN A 592 -6.09 18.07 48.63
CA GLN A 592 -5.29 17.87 47.42
C GLN A 592 -3.87 18.45 47.57
N GLU A 593 -3.73 19.64 48.14
CA GLU A 593 -2.43 20.26 48.47
C GLU A 593 -1.62 19.38 49.43
N LYS A 594 -2.24 18.89 50.51
CA LYS A 594 -1.58 17.99 51.48
C LYS A 594 -1.15 16.68 50.85
N TYR A 595 -1.94 16.11 49.94
CA TYR A 595 -1.53 14.93 49.19
C TYR A 595 -0.32 15.22 48.32
N ALA A 596 -0.32 16.33 47.57
CA ALA A 596 0.82 16.72 46.74
C ALA A 596 2.11 16.90 47.56
N GLU A 597 2.06 17.62 48.68
CA GLU A 597 3.21 17.80 49.58
C GLU A 597 3.75 16.46 50.11
N ALA A 598 2.85 15.57 50.54
CA ALA A 598 3.23 14.26 51.06
C ALA A 598 3.79 13.32 49.98
N ILE A 599 3.23 13.36 48.76
CA ILE A 599 3.69 12.58 47.61
C ILE A 599 5.11 12.99 47.23
N GLU A 600 5.40 14.29 47.12
CA GLU A 600 6.76 14.76 46.77
C GLU A 600 7.81 14.33 47.80
N ALA A 601 7.50 14.39 49.10
CA ALA A 601 8.42 13.91 50.13
C ALA A 601 8.69 12.40 50.01
N LEU A 602 7.64 11.59 49.86
CA LEU A 602 7.75 10.13 49.75
C LEU A 602 8.41 9.69 48.43
N LYS A 603 8.23 10.47 47.36
CA LYS A 603 8.85 10.23 46.05
C LYS A 603 10.37 10.34 46.11
N GLU A 604 10.92 11.35 46.79
CA GLU A 604 12.39 11.47 46.93
C GLU A 604 13.00 10.33 47.76
N GLU A 605 12.29 9.86 48.79
CA GLU A 605 12.70 8.68 49.55
C GLU A 605 12.64 7.40 48.70
N ALA A 606 11.57 7.20 47.92
CA ALA A 606 11.44 6.08 47.00
C ALA A 606 12.52 6.10 45.90
N ARG A 607 12.84 7.27 45.34
CA ARG A 607 13.95 7.46 44.40
C ARG A 607 15.29 7.05 45.02
N SER A 608 15.52 7.40 46.29
CA SER A 608 16.73 7.01 47.01
C SER A 608 16.84 5.49 47.17
N MET A 609 15.72 4.79 47.39
CA MET A 609 15.69 3.32 47.42
C MET A 609 16.01 2.72 46.05
N LEU A 610 15.45 3.29 45.00
CA LEU A 610 15.68 2.85 43.62
C LEU A 610 17.16 3.02 43.23
N MET A 611 17.79 4.13 43.61
CA MET A 611 19.18 4.46 43.27
C MET A 611 20.23 3.91 44.25
N ALA A 612 19.83 3.07 45.21
CA ALA A 612 20.73 2.55 46.23
C ALA A 612 21.87 1.70 45.64
N ILE A 613 23.12 2.07 45.97
CA ILE A 613 24.33 1.34 45.55
C ILE A 613 24.45 0.03 46.33
N GLY A 614 24.72 -1.07 45.63
CA GLY A 614 24.95 -2.39 46.25
C GLY A 614 23.73 -3.31 46.31
N SER A 615 22.56 -2.88 45.83
CA SER A 615 21.37 -3.74 45.67
C SER A 615 21.61 -4.84 44.64
N THR A 616 21.14 -6.06 44.91
CA THR A 616 21.23 -7.15 43.93
C THR A 616 20.31 -6.90 42.75
N ILE A 617 20.57 -7.54 41.59
CA ILE A 617 19.68 -7.44 40.42
C ILE A 617 18.26 -7.92 40.77
N ALA A 618 18.14 -8.98 41.58
CA ALA A 618 16.83 -9.48 42.02
C ALA A 618 16.07 -8.43 42.86
N ASP A 619 16.76 -7.75 43.79
CA ASP A 619 16.15 -6.70 44.60
C ASP A 619 15.68 -5.50 43.75
N LYS A 620 16.49 -5.11 42.76
CA LYS A 620 16.13 -4.05 41.80
C LYS A 620 14.88 -4.41 41.01
N LEU A 621 14.82 -5.63 40.44
CA LEU A 621 13.66 -6.11 39.68
C LEU A 621 12.39 -6.17 40.53
N ILE A 622 12.50 -6.64 41.78
CA ILE A 622 11.37 -6.69 42.71
C ILE A 622 10.87 -5.27 43.06
N LEU A 623 11.79 -4.31 43.26
CA LEU A 623 11.42 -2.94 43.54
C LEU A 623 10.73 -2.28 42.34
N ILE A 624 11.25 -2.47 41.13
CA ILE A 624 10.66 -1.95 39.88
C ILE A 624 9.24 -2.52 39.69
N ASP A 625 9.06 -3.84 39.80
CA ASP A 625 7.74 -4.47 39.69
C ASP A 625 6.75 -3.97 40.74
N ARG A 626 7.21 -3.71 41.97
CA ARG A 626 6.38 -3.12 43.01
C ARG A 626 5.97 -1.68 42.66
N LEU A 627 6.89 -0.85 42.19
CA LEU A 627 6.58 0.53 41.79
C LEU A 627 5.57 0.57 40.63
N GLU A 628 5.74 -0.29 39.62
CA GLU A 628 4.84 -0.42 38.48
C GLU A 628 3.45 -0.89 38.91
N ARG A 629 3.36 -2.00 39.65
CA ARG A 629 2.08 -2.55 40.11
C ARG A 629 1.37 -1.62 41.11
N LEU A 630 2.12 -0.85 41.90
CA LEU A 630 1.55 0.19 42.77
C LEU A 630 1.11 1.45 42.01
N GLY A 631 1.37 1.54 40.71
CA GLY A 631 0.95 2.63 39.84
C GLY A 631 1.67 3.95 40.12
N VAL A 632 2.87 3.89 40.72
CA VAL A 632 3.70 5.06 41.05
C VAL A 632 5.01 5.10 40.25
N ALA A 633 5.25 4.11 39.38
CA ALA A 633 6.42 4.05 38.51
C ALA A 633 6.56 5.29 37.60
N TYR A 634 5.46 5.93 37.21
CA TYR A 634 5.47 7.12 36.35
C TYR A 634 6.22 8.33 36.95
N HIS A 635 6.50 8.32 38.26
CA HIS A 635 7.34 9.32 38.91
C HIS A 635 8.86 9.08 38.71
N PHE A 636 9.23 7.91 38.19
CA PHE A 636 10.59 7.37 38.13
C PHE A 636 10.91 6.76 36.75
N ASP A 637 10.21 7.16 35.68
CA ASP A 637 10.32 6.53 34.35
C ASP A 637 11.77 6.45 33.84
N GLN A 638 12.54 7.53 34.03
CA GLN A 638 13.93 7.58 33.60
C GLN A 638 14.81 6.65 34.43
N GLU A 639 14.68 6.68 35.75
CA GLU A 639 15.46 5.84 36.66
C GLU A 639 15.19 4.35 36.45
N ILE A 640 13.94 3.98 36.18
CA ILE A 640 13.54 2.60 35.88
C ILE A 640 14.13 2.16 34.53
N GLU A 641 14.01 2.98 33.48
CA GLU A 641 14.54 2.65 32.16
C GLU A 641 16.06 2.51 32.17
N ASP A 642 16.78 3.40 32.87
CA ASP A 642 18.24 3.33 33.03
C ASP A 642 18.68 2.02 33.69
N GLN A 643 17.95 1.58 34.73
CA GLN A 643 18.26 0.33 35.43
C GLN A 643 17.94 -0.91 34.60
N LEU A 644 16.80 -0.94 33.91
CA LEU A 644 16.44 -2.08 33.06
C LEU A 644 17.39 -2.18 31.86
N GLN A 645 17.82 -1.05 31.31
CA GLN A 645 18.84 -0.99 30.25
C GLN A 645 20.20 -1.51 30.76
N GLU A 646 20.61 -1.16 31.99
CA GLU A 646 21.80 -1.71 32.64
C GLU A 646 21.69 -3.24 32.77
N ILE A 647 20.58 -3.71 33.37
CA ILE A 647 20.31 -5.14 33.58
C ILE A 647 20.31 -5.91 32.25
N PHE A 648 19.72 -5.35 31.19
CA PHE A 648 19.70 -5.94 29.86
C PHE A 648 21.11 -6.11 29.27
N LEU A 649 21.98 -5.09 29.38
CA LEU A 649 23.34 -5.16 28.86
C LEU A 649 24.18 -6.22 29.57
N PHE A 650 24.00 -6.37 30.89
CA PHE A 650 24.69 -7.40 31.68
C PHE A 650 24.08 -8.80 31.53
N HIS A 651 22.79 -8.91 31.17
CA HIS A 651 22.11 -10.19 30.92
C HIS A 651 22.82 -11.04 29.84
N SER A 652 23.39 -10.39 28.82
CA SER A 652 24.13 -11.08 27.74
C SER A 652 25.46 -11.72 28.15
N LYS A 653 26.00 -11.37 29.33
CA LYS A 653 27.36 -11.72 29.76
C LYS A 653 27.43 -12.77 30.87
N ASP A 654 26.35 -12.99 31.61
CA ASP A 654 26.35 -13.88 32.79
C ASP A 654 25.18 -14.88 32.73
N LYS A 655 25.49 -16.19 32.83
CA LYS A 655 24.49 -17.23 33.03
C LYS A 655 24.09 -17.24 34.50
N ASN A 656 23.26 -16.28 34.92
CA ASN A 656 22.79 -16.21 36.29
C ASN A 656 21.91 -17.43 36.65
N ASP A 657 22.28 -18.14 37.71
CA ASP A 657 21.54 -19.29 38.26
C ASP A 657 20.35 -18.83 39.12
N TYR A 658 19.49 -18.00 38.55
CA TYR A 658 18.28 -17.50 39.21
C TYR A 658 17.20 -18.58 39.33
N ASP A 659 16.38 -18.48 40.37
CA ASP A 659 15.17 -19.28 40.55
C ASP A 659 14.08 -18.93 39.50
N LEU A 660 12.99 -19.70 39.50
CA LEU A 660 11.90 -19.52 38.53
C LEU A 660 11.26 -18.14 38.64
N PHE A 661 11.00 -17.68 39.86
CA PHE A 661 10.42 -16.37 40.13
C PHE A 661 11.27 -15.24 39.52
N THR A 662 12.56 -15.20 39.86
CA THR A 662 13.46 -14.12 39.43
C THR A 662 13.71 -14.17 37.92
N THR A 663 13.86 -15.37 37.35
CA THR A 663 14.05 -15.53 35.90
C THR A 663 12.82 -15.04 35.13
N ALA A 664 11.62 -15.43 35.56
CA ALA A 664 10.38 -15.02 34.92
C ALA A 664 10.11 -13.51 35.10
N LEU A 665 10.39 -12.97 36.29
CA LEU A 665 10.26 -11.54 36.56
C LEU A 665 11.18 -10.70 35.67
N GLN A 666 12.46 -11.09 35.59
CA GLN A 666 13.43 -10.43 34.73
C GLN A 666 12.99 -10.45 33.26
N PHE A 667 12.57 -11.63 32.77
CA PHE A 667 12.10 -11.79 31.40
C PHE A 667 10.91 -10.86 31.09
N ARG A 668 9.91 -10.86 31.97
CA ARG A 668 8.71 -10.05 31.81
C ARG A 668 9.02 -8.55 31.79
N LEU A 669 9.74 -8.04 32.80
CA LEU A 669 10.05 -6.60 32.90
C LEU A 669 10.87 -6.12 31.70
N LEU A 670 11.87 -6.90 31.28
CA LEU A 670 12.67 -6.54 30.10
C LEU A 670 11.82 -6.51 28.83
N ARG A 671 10.96 -7.51 28.59
CA ARG A 671 10.05 -7.53 27.43
C ARG A 671 9.03 -6.38 27.48
N GLN A 672 8.44 -6.10 28.64
CA GLN A 672 7.53 -4.96 28.83
C GLN A 672 8.21 -3.62 28.56
N HIS A 673 9.51 -3.50 28.86
CA HIS A 673 10.34 -2.33 28.52
C HIS A 673 11.03 -2.43 27.15
N ARG A 674 10.46 -3.21 26.22
CA ARG A 674 10.91 -3.30 24.81
C ARG A 674 12.33 -3.85 24.64
N HIS A 675 12.87 -4.56 25.63
CA HIS A 675 14.10 -5.32 25.49
C HIS A 675 13.78 -6.75 25.06
N PHE A 676 14.22 -7.13 23.87
CA PHE A 676 14.08 -8.50 23.40
C PHE A 676 15.02 -9.44 24.17
N VAL A 677 14.43 -10.35 24.95
CA VAL A 677 15.13 -11.43 25.67
C VAL A 677 14.59 -12.76 25.17
N SER A 678 15.45 -13.72 24.82
CA SER A 678 15.02 -15.04 24.33
C SER A 678 14.30 -15.86 25.41
N CYS A 679 13.20 -16.55 25.05
CA CYS A 679 12.51 -17.47 25.96
C CYS A 679 13.33 -18.72 26.34
N GLY A 680 14.48 -18.97 25.69
CA GLY A 680 15.41 -20.05 26.07
C GLY A 680 15.97 -19.92 27.49
N VAL A 681 15.83 -18.76 28.14
CA VAL A 681 16.15 -18.60 29.58
C VAL A 681 15.36 -19.57 30.48
N PHE A 682 14.24 -20.10 29.99
CA PHE A 682 13.40 -21.06 30.71
C PHE A 682 13.80 -22.53 30.52
N ASP A 683 14.74 -22.85 29.61
CA ASP A 683 15.15 -24.24 29.34
C ASP A 683 15.71 -24.95 30.59
N LYS A 684 16.35 -24.19 31.50
CA LYS A 684 16.85 -24.74 32.78
C LYS A 684 15.75 -25.29 33.70
N PHE A 685 14.50 -24.89 33.47
CA PHE A 685 13.32 -25.36 34.19
C PHE A 685 12.61 -26.53 33.49
N LYS A 686 13.13 -26.97 32.34
CA LYS A 686 12.61 -28.13 31.60
C LYS A 686 13.37 -29.42 31.92
N ASP A 687 12.68 -30.54 31.81
CA ASP A 687 13.22 -31.88 31.98
C ASP A 687 13.83 -32.43 30.67
N LYS A 688 14.22 -33.70 30.69
CA LYS A 688 14.83 -34.39 29.54
C LYS A 688 13.88 -34.59 28.35
N ASP A 689 12.57 -34.52 28.58
CA ASP A 689 11.53 -34.66 27.55
C ASP A 689 11.11 -33.27 27.03
N ASN A 690 11.89 -32.23 27.37
CA ASN A 690 11.69 -30.84 27.03
C ASN A 690 10.36 -30.27 27.57
N LYS A 691 9.88 -30.78 28.71
CA LYS A 691 8.69 -30.30 29.43
C LYS A 691 9.03 -29.59 30.72
N PHE A 692 8.23 -28.61 31.15
CA PHE A 692 8.43 -27.98 32.46
C PHE A 692 8.43 -29.04 33.57
N LYS A 693 9.46 -29.01 34.44
CA LYS A 693 9.65 -30.00 35.50
C LYS A 693 8.44 -29.99 36.45
N GLU A 694 7.83 -31.15 36.65
CA GLU A 694 6.75 -31.33 37.64
C GLU A 694 7.15 -30.95 39.07
N THR A 695 8.44 -30.93 39.40
CA THR A 695 8.94 -30.43 40.69
C THR A 695 8.64 -28.94 40.92
N LEU A 696 8.29 -28.18 39.89
CA LEU A 696 7.88 -26.77 39.98
C LEU A 696 6.42 -26.62 40.43
N SER A 697 5.62 -27.70 40.40
CA SER A 697 4.18 -27.68 40.70
C SER A 697 3.84 -27.25 42.14
N SER A 698 4.81 -27.17 43.04
CA SER A 698 4.64 -26.65 44.40
C SER A 698 5.08 -25.19 44.58
N ASP A 699 5.77 -24.58 43.60
CA ASP A 699 6.26 -23.20 43.67
C ASP A 699 5.21 -22.21 43.14
N GLY A 700 4.19 -21.93 43.95
CA GLY A 700 3.11 -21.03 43.55
C GLY A 700 3.57 -19.62 43.16
N LYS A 701 4.64 -19.10 43.77
CA LYS A 701 5.19 -17.77 43.46
C LYS A 701 5.95 -17.77 42.14
N GLY A 702 6.79 -18.77 41.91
CA GLY A 702 7.49 -18.96 40.63
C GLY A 702 6.53 -19.21 39.47
N LEU A 703 5.52 -20.05 39.66
CA LEU A 703 4.49 -20.33 38.65
C LEU A 703 3.66 -19.09 38.30
N LEU A 704 3.28 -18.27 39.29
CA LEU A 704 2.59 -17.02 39.04
C LEU A 704 3.46 -16.05 38.21
N SER A 705 4.74 -15.94 38.54
CA SER A 705 5.65 -15.08 37.78
C SER A 705 5.87 -15.59 36.35
N LEU A 706 5.96 -16.92 36.15
CA LEU A 706 6.05 -17.54 34.83
C LEU A 706 4.75 -17.36 34.03
N TYR A 707 3.58 -17.47 34.67
CA TYR A 707 2.29 -17.23 34.03
C TYR A 707 2.22 -15.82 33.45
N GLU A 708 2.60 -14.80 34.22
CA GLU A 708 2.62 -13.40 33.77
C GLU A 708 3.68 -13.17 32.67
N ALA A 709 4.84 -13.82 32.78
CA ALA A 709 5.89 -13.76 31.76
C ALA A 709 5.48 -14.41 30.43
N ALA A 710 4.61 -15.43 30.46
CA ALA A 710 4.12 -16.07 29.24
C ALA A 710 3.08 -15.22 28.48
N GLN A 711 2.57 -14.13 29.07
CA GLN A 711 1.62 -13.22 28.43
C GLN A 711 2.28 -12.22 27.48
N VAL A 712 3.61 -12.04 27.58
CA VAL A 712 4.42 -11.20 26.68
C VAL A 712 5.07 -12.01 25.54
N ARG A 713 4.58 -13.23 25.28
CA ARG A 713 5.08 -14.14 24.25
C ARG A 713 4.87 -13.59 22.84
N VAL A 714 5.75 -13.98 21.93
CA VAL A 714 5.69 -13.66 20.49
C VAL A 714 5.52 -14.94 19.66
N HIS A 715 5.30 -14.81 18.35
CA HIS A 715 5.18 -15.96 17.46
C HIS A 715 6.44 -16.85 17.47
N GLY A 716 6.24 -18.17 17.43
CA GLY A 716 7.32 -19.17 17.41
C GLY A 716 7.92 -19.52 18.78
N GLU A 717 7.41 -18.98 19.89
CA GLU A 717 7.91 -19.28 21.24
C GLU A 717 7.16 -20.46 21.90
N ASP A 718 7.37 -21.68 21.39
CA ASP A 718 6.73 -22.91 21.90
C ASP A 718 6.94 -23.14 23.41
N ILE A 719 8.07 -22.67 23.95
CA ILE A 719 8.38 -22.71 25.39
C ILE A 719 7.31 -21.93 26.18
N LEU A 720 6.93 -20.75 25.70
CA LEU A 720 5.94 -19.91 26.38
C LEU A 720 4.51 -20.38 26.12
N GLU A 721 4.22 -20.96 24.95
CA GLU A 721 2.92 -21.62 24.71
C GLU A 721 2.69 -22.78 25.70
N GLU A 722 3.73 -23.61 25.91
CA GLU A 722 3.69 -24.65 26.94
C GLU A 722 3.57 -24.03 28.34
N ALA A 723 4.28 -22.94 28.62
CA ALA A 723 4.27 -22.28 29.93
C ALA A 723 2.85 -21.79 30.30
N VAL A 724 2.09 -21.23 29.35
CA VAL A 724 0.69 -20.83 29.58
C VAL A 724 -0.14 -22.04 30.04
N GLY A 725 -0.07 -23.15 29.33
CA GLY A 725 -0.81 -24.37 29.67
C GLY A 725 -0.41 -24.95 31.03
N PHE A 726 0.91 -25.11 31.25
CA PHE A 726 1.48 -25.66 32.48
C PHE A 726 1.12 -24.81 33.70
N THR A 727 1.43 -23.51 33.67
CA THR A 727 1.17 -22.62 34.81
C THR A 727 -0.33 -22.47 35.10
N THR A 728 -1.17 -22.33 34.06
CA THR A 728 -2.63 -22.23 34.23
C THR A 728 -3.19 -23.47 34.93
N HIS A 729 -2.75 -24.67 34.54
CA HIS A 729 -3.18 -25.92 35.17
C HIS A 729 -2.80 -25.96 36.65
N HIS A 730 -1.51 -25.81 36.97
CA HIS A 730 -1.05 -25.95 38.36
C HIS A 730 -1.55 -24.84 39.28
N LEU A 731 -1.62 -23.59 38.79
CA LEU A 731 -2.18 -22.48 39.56
C LEU A 731 -3.66 -22.73 39.89
N LYS A 732 -4.47 -23.23 38.95
CA LYS A 732 -5.87 -23.62 39.21
C LYS A 732 -5.96 -24.75 40.25
N CYS A 733 -5.06 -25.72 40.20
CA CYS A 733 -5.04 -26.85 41.14
C CYS A 733 -4.67 -26.43 42.57
N MET A 734 -3.71 -25.51 42.73
CA MET A 734 -3.20 -25.13 44.06
C MET A 734 -3.90 -23.92 44.69
N VAL A 735 -4.66 -23.12 43.92
CA VAL A 735 -5.14 -21.81 44.38
C VAL A 735 -5.85 -21.86 45.74
N GLN A 736 -6.64 -22.90 46.01
CA GLN A 736 -7.36 -23.05 47.28
C GLN A 736 -6.46 -23.38 48.48
N GLN A 737 -5.24 -23.87 48.23
CA GLN A 737 -4.25 -24.26 49.24
C GLN A 737 -3.24 -23.14 49.55
N LEU A 738 -3.18 -22.11 48.71
CA LEU A 738 -2.31 -20.95 48.92
C LEU A 738 -2.88 -20.05 50.04
N GLU A 739 -1.98 -19.38 50.77
CA GLU A 739 -2.34 -18.36 51.76
C GLU A 739 -2.49 -16.97 51.13
N SER A 740 -3.26 -16.08 51.75
CA SER A 740 -3.35 -14.66 51.35
C SER A 740 -2.02 -13.94 51.70
N PRO A 741 -1.50 -13.04 50.84
CA PRO A 741 -2.12 -12.49 49.63
C PRO A 741 -1.85 -13.28 48.34
N LEU A 742 -0.98 -14.29 48.34
CA LEU A 742 -0.62 -15.03 47.12
C LEU A 742 -1.81 -15.73 46.48
N GLN A 743 -2.70 -16.33 47.28
CA GLN A 743 -3.95 -16.90 46.77
C GLN A 743 -4.78 -15.89 45.97
N GLU A 744 -4.92 -14.68 46.50
CA GLU A 744 -5.72 -13.62 45.87
C GLU A 744 -5.02 -13.08 44.62
N GLN A 745 -3.69 -12.97 44.63
CA GLN A 745 -2.90 -12.63 43.44
C GLN A 745 -3.06 -13.67 42.33
N VAL A 746 -3.02 -14.96 42.66
CA VAL A 746 -3.24 -16.04 41.68
C VAL A 746 -4.66 -16.01 41.13
N LYS A 747 -5.67 -15.80 41.98
CA LYS A 747 -7.07 -15.63 41.52
C LYS A 747 -7.19 -14.45 40.57
N ARG A 748 -6.57 -13.31 40.92
CA ARG A 748 -6.61 -12.11 40.08
C ARG A 748 -5.90 -12.33 38.74
N ALA A 749 -4.70 -12.92 38.73
CA ALA A 749 -3.95 -13.17 37.50
C ALA A 749 -4.66 -14.14 36.55
N LEU A 750 -5.26 -15.21 37.08
CA LEU A 750 -6.06 -16.15 36.29
C LEU A 750 -7.36 -15.53 35.76
N GLU A 751 -7.87 -14.49 36.42
CA GLU A 751 -8.99 -13.70 35.93
C GLU A 751 -8.50 -12.71 34.86
N GLN A 752 -7.50 -11.89 35.16
CA GLN A 752 -6.89 -10.88 34.30
C GLN A 752 -5.37 -10.92 34.48
N SER A 753 -4.63 -11.20 33.42
CA SER A 753 -3.18 -11.10 33.49
C SER A 753 -2.74 -9.64 33.58
N LEU A 754 -1.60 -9.39 34.22
CA LEU A 754 -1.06 -8.04 34.42
C LEU A 754 -0.78 -7.36 33.08
N HIS A 755 -0.21 -8.07 32.11
CA HIS A 755 0.19 -7.48 30.82
C HIS A 755 -1.01 -6.99 30.01
N ARG A 756 -2.14 -7.69 30.11
CA ARG A 756 -3.36 -7.41 29.34
C ARG A 756 -4.43 -6.63 30.12
N GLY A 757 -4.18 -6.35 31.41
CA GLY A 757 -5.07 -5.58 32.26
C GLY A 757 -4.91 -4.06 32.08
N VAL A 758 -5.97 -3.31 32.41
CA VAL A 758 -5.94 -1.84 32.46
C VAL A 758 -5.11 -1.40 33.67
N PRO A 759 -4.03 -0.60 33.50
CA PRO A 759 -3.06 -0.34 34.57
C PRO A 759 -3.68 0.15 35.88
N ARG A 760 -4.60 1.12 35.81
CA ARG A 760 -5.23 1.70 37.02
C ARG A 760 -6.18 0.76 37.74
N ILE A 761 -6.81 -0.16 37.02
CA ILE A 761 -7.64 -1.21 37.62
C ILE A 761 -6.74 -2.20 38.36
N GLU A 762 -5.67 -2.67 37.69
CA GLU A 762 -4.74 -3.61 38.32
C GLU A 762 -3.99 -2.99 39.52
N THR A 763 -3.62 -1.71 39.43
CA THR A 763 -3.06 -0.95 40.56
C THR A 763 -4.02 -0.93 41.74
N ARG A 764 -5.32 -0.67 41.52
CA ARG A 764 -6.30 -0.60 42.60
C ARG A 764 -6.41 -1.91 43.37
N HIS A 765 -6.36 -3.04 42.66
CA HIS A 765 -6.36 -4.38 43.26
C HIS A 765 -5.03 -4.66 43.95
N PHE A 766 -3.91 -4.33 43.31
CA PHE A 766 -2.58 -4.60 43.85
C PHE A 766 -2.26 -3.82 45.12
N ILE A 767 -2.67 -2.54 45.25
CA ILE A 767 -2.49 -1.76 46.49
C ILE A 767 -3.14 -2.48 47.68
N SER A 768 -4.33 -3.06 47.47
CA SER A 768 -5.02 -3.83 48.53
C SER A 768 -4.28 -5.11 48.89
N LEU A 769 -3.69 -5.80 47.91
CA LEU A 769 -2.94 -7.04 48.11
C LEU A 769 -1.58 -6.78 48.77
N TYR A 770 -0.87 -5.75 48.32
CA TYR A 770 0.39 -5.31 48.89
C TYR A 770 0.22 -4.84 50.34
N GLY A 771 -0.93 -4.23 50.67
CA GLY A 771 -1.29 -3.89 52.05
C GLY A 771 -1.44 -5.11 52.98
N LYS A 772 -1.71 -6.31 52.44
CA LYS A 772 -1.78 -7.56 53.22
C LYS A 772 -0.44 -8.32 53.26
N ASP A 773 0.52 -7.95 52.43
CA ASP A 773 1.82 -8.60 52.36
C ASP A 773 2.69 -8.23 53.58
N ASN A 774 3.23 -9.24 54.28
CA ASN A 774 4.11 -9.04 55.42
C ASN A 774 5.50 -8.48 55.01
N SER A 775 5.89 -8.64 53.75
CA SER A 775 7.14 -8.15 53.17
C SER A 775 7.03 -6.77 52.52
N ARG A 776 5.88 -6.10 52.70
CA ARG A 776 5.61 -4.79 52.11
C ARG A 776 6.55 -3.72 52.65
N ASN A 777 6.86 -2.76 51.80
CA ASN A 777 7.46 -1.50 52.19
C ASN A 777 6.35 -0.49 52.49
N ASP A 778 6.23 -0.07 53.76
CA ASP A 778 5.17 0.84 54.21
C ASP A 778 5.27 2.23 53.58
N LEU A 779 6.47 2.68 53.21
CA LEU A 779 6.66 3.95 52.50
C LEU A 779 6.05 3.88 51.10
N LEU A 780 6.35 2.82 50.34
CA LEU A 780 5.80 2.62 49.00
C LEU A 780 4.28 2.43 49.04
N LEU A 781 3.76 1.69 50.04
CA LEU A 781 2.32 1.54 50.21
C LEU A 781 1.65 2.90 50.48
N LYS A 782 2.22 3.72 51.37
CA LYS A 782 1.68 5.04 51.70
C LYS A 782 1.72 5.97 50.49
N LEU A 783 2.83 5.98 49.73
CA LEU A 783 2.96 6.73 48.49
C LEU A 783 1.86 6.33 47.50
N ALA A 784 1.69 5.02 47.26
CA ALA A 784 0.70 4.50 46.33
C ALA A 784 -0.74 4.88 46.70
N LYS A 785 -1.11 4.81 47.99
CA LYS A 785 -2.46 5.19 48.44
C LYS A 785 -2.74 6.69 48.27
N LEU A 786 -1.76 7.53 48.62
CA LEU A 786 -1.88 8.99 48.49
C LEU A 786 -1.97 9.39 47.02
N ASP A 787 -1.08 8.86 46.19
CA ASP A 787 -1.03 9.10 44.76
C ASP A 787 -2.31 8.64 44.06
N PHE A 788 -2.81 7.44 44.41
CA PHE A 788 -4.06 6.92 43.87
C PHE A 788 -5.24 7.85 44.15
N ASN A 789 -5.38 8.31 45.40
CA ASN A 789 -6.47 9.20 45.79
C ASN A 789 -6.32 10.60 45.17
N PHE A 790 -5.09 11.11 45.06
CA PHE A 790 -4.80 12.37 44.38
C PHE A 790 -5.27 12.33 42.92
N LEU A 791 -4.91 11.27 42.19
CA LEU A 791 -5.33 11.05 40.80
C LEU A 791 -6.85 10.83 40.69
N GLN A 792 -7.45 10.05 41.61
CA GLN A 792 -8.90 9.86 41.62
C GLN A 792 -9.66 11.18 41.78
N ASN A 793 -9.19 12.09 42.64
CA ASN A 793 -9.79 13.42 42.79
C ASN A 793 -9.69 14.24 41.49
N LEU A 794 -8.55 14.17 40.80
CA LEU A 794 -8.38 14.79 39.49
C LEU A 794 -9.39 14.22 38.48
N TYR A 795 -9.55 12.90 38.42
CA TYR A 795 -10.48 12.26 37.50
C TYR A 795 -11.94 12.64 37.78
N LYS A 796 -12.33 12.71 39.05
CA LYS A 796 -13.67 13.19 39.47
C LYS A 796 -13.93 14.61 38.99
N LYS A 797 -12.92 15.50 39.06
CA LYS A 797 -13.02 16.87 38.55
C LYS A 797 -13.20 16.89 37.02
N GLU A 798 -12.40 16.11 36.30
CA GLU A 798 -12.49 16.01 34.83
C GLU A 798 -13.85 15.44 34.38
N LEU A 799 -14.34 14.39 35.04
CA LEU A 799 -15.67 13.82 34.79
C LEU A 799 -16.80 14.80 35.09
N TYR A 800 -16.65 15.63 36.13
CA TYR A 800 -17.61 16.69 36.41
C TYR A 800 -17.67 17.73 35.28
N GLU A 801 -16.52 18.14 34.77
CA GLU A 801 -16.45 19.07 33.63
C GLU A 801 -17.00 18.44 32.35
N LEU A 802 -16.70 17.17 32.09
CA LEU A 802 -17.22 16.41 30.94
C LEU A 802 -18.73 16.18 31.03
N SER A 803 -19.26 15.83 32.21
CA SER A 803 -20.70 15.63 32.40
C SER A 803 -21.47 16.91 32.11
N ARG A 804 -20.96 18.06 32.60
CA ARG A 804 -21.54 19.37 32.28
C ARG A 804 -21.42 19.76 30.81
N TRP A 805 -20.36 19.32 30.13
CA TRP A 805 -20.22 19.51 28.69
C TRP A 805 -21.28 18.69 27.93
N TRP A 806 -21.44 17.42 28.30
CA TRP A 806 -22.41 16.50 27.72
C TRP A 806 -23.85 16.99 27.89
N ASP A 807 -24.22 17.44 29.09
CA ASP A 807 -25.56 17.95 29.40
C ASP A 807 -25.98 19.15 28.53
N LYS A 808 -25.04 19.97 28.06
CA LYS A 808 -25.34 21.14 27.20
C LYS A 808 -25.96 20.75 25.88
N PHE A 809 -25.60 19.58 25.34
CA PHE A 809 -26.11 19.14 24.04
C PHE A 809 -27.48 18.49 24.15
N ASP A 810 -27.82 17.95 25.32
CA ASP A 810 -29.10 17.27 25.57
C ASP A 810 -29.37 16.18 24.51
N LEU A 811 -28.32 15.42 24.15
CA LEU A 811 -28.40 14.41 23.08
C LEU A 811 -29.29 13.25 23.47
N LYS A 812 -29.38 12.91 24.76
CA LYS A 812 -30.25 11.85 25.24
C LYS A 812 -31.72 12.06 24.89
N THR A 813 -32.22 13.29 24.99
CA THR A 813 -33.62 13.59 24.62
C THR A 813 -33.80 13.75 23.12
N LYS A 814 -32.78 14.29 22.43
CA LYS A 814 -32.80 14.60 21.00
C LYS A 814 -32.51 13.40 20.09
N LEU A 815 -31.72 12.45 20.57
CA LEU A 815 -31.25 11.24 19.88
C LEU A 815 -31.51 10.02 20.78
N PRO A 816 -32.78 9.67 21.06
CA PRO A 816 -33.13 8.59 22.00
C PRO A 816 -32.71 7.20 21.52
N TYR A 817 -32.27 7.07 20.27
CA TYR A 817 -31.74 5.84 19.69
C TYR A 817 -30.26 5.60 20.02
N ALA A 818 -29.53 6.61 20.52
CA ALA A 818 -28.10 6.56 20.75
C ALA A 818 -27.75 6.28 22.23
N ARG A 819 -26.61 5.64 22.45
CA ARG A 819 -26.04 5.25 23.74
C ARG A 819 -25.41 6.47 24.44
N ASP A 820 -25.72 6.59 25.72
CA ASP A 820 -25.08 7.54 26.65
C ASP A 820 -24.09 6.78 27.53
N ARG A 821 -22.80 6.85 27.18
CA ARG A 821 -21.72 6.05 27.80
C ARG A 821 -20.48 6.89 28.11
N LEU A 822 -20.69 8.16 28.48
CA LEU A 822 -19.61 9.12 28.69
C LEU A 822 -18.60 8.66 29.75
N VAL A 823 -19.06 8.01 30.82
CA VAL A 823 -18.19 7.53 31.91
C VAL A 823 -17.35 6.34 31.46
N GLU A 824 -17.94 5.41 30.68
CA GLU A 824 -17.22 4.32 30.03
C GLU A 824 -16.20 4.85 29.02
N CYS A 825 -16.58 5.85 28.21
CA CYS A 825 -15.66 6.57 27.31
C CYS A 825 -14.50 7.23 28.06
N TYR A 826 -14.74 7.74 29.26
CA TYR A 826 -13.70 8.31 30.11
C TYR A 826 -12.75 7.24 30.68
N LEU A 827 -13.24 6.04 31.02
CA LEU A 827 -12.38 4.90 31.38
C LEU A 827 -11.42 4.55 30.23
N TRP A 828 -11.89 4.63 28.97
CA TRP A 828 -11.01 4.48 27.80
C TRP A 828 -9.94 5.57 27.78
N GLY A 829 -10.32 6.86 27.89
CA GLY A 829 -9.35 7.97 27.95
C GLY A 829 -8.32 7.80 29.08
N MET A 830 -8.75 7.43 30.28
CA MET A 830 -7.88 7.17 31.43
C MET A 830 -6.94 5.99 31.18
N THR A 831 -7.37 4.97 30.44
CA THR A 831 -6.49 3.83 30.13
C THR A 831 -5.38 4.22 29.15
N PHE A 832 -5.67 5.08 28.17
CA PHE A 832 -4.64 5.63 27.30
C PHE A 832 -3.57 6.33 28.12
N ARG A 833 -3.96 7.35 28.91
CA ARG A 833 -3.06 8.08 29.83
C ARG A 833 -3.72 8.40 31.17
N PHE A 834 -3.20 7.84 32.25
CA PHE A 834 -3.74 8.08 33.59
C PHE A 834 -3.00 9.19 34.34
N GLU A 835 -1.80 9.56 33.93
CA GLU A 835 -0.92 10.47 34.65
C GLU A 835 -1.46 11.91 34.63
N PRO A 836 -1.21 12.73 35.66
CA PRO A 836 -1.92 14.00 35.85
C PRO A 836 -1.72 15.00 34.70
N GLN A 837 -0.56 14.99 34.04
CA GLN A 837 -0.23 15.88 32.93
C GLN A 837 -1.06 15.66 31.66
N TYR A 838 -1.71 14.50 31.51
CA TYR A 838 -2.49 14.14 30.32
C TYR A 838 -4.00 14.36 30.47
N SER A 839 -4.40 15.32 31.32
CA SER A 839 -5.81 15.70 31.55
C SER A 839 -6.58 15.98 30.26
N TYR A 840 -5.99 16.75 29.34
CA TYR A 840 -6.60 17.03 28.03
C TYR A 840 -6.82 15.73 27.23
N VAL A 841 -5.82 14.85 27.18
CA VAL A 841 -5.89 13.60 26.41
C VAL A 841 -7.07 12.75 26.86
N ARG A 842 -7.24 12.56 28.18
CA ARG A 842 -8.38 11.81 28.73
C ARG A 842 -9.71 12.40 28.29
N GLY A 843 -9.87 13.72 28.40
CA GLY A 843 -11.08 14.41 27.97
C GLY A 843 -11.33 14.32 26.47
N ALA A 844 -10.29 14.52 25.64
CA ALA A 844 -10.39 14.47 24.18
C ALA A 844 -10.77 13.06 23.70
N VAL A 845 -10.14 12.01 24.24
CA VAL A 845 -10.45 10.62 23.94
C VAL A 845 -11.88 10.27 24.38
N ALA A 846 -12.32 10.72 25.57
CA ALA A 846 -13.69 10.49 26.02
C ALA A 846 -14.73 11.16 25.11
N LYS A 847 -14.49 12.40 24.69
CA LYS A 847 -15.34 13.12 23.72
C LYS A 847 -15.37 12.42 22.37
N GLY A 848 -14.20 12.02 21.86
CA GLY A 848 -14.05 11.29 20.59
C GLY A 848 -14.77 9.95 20.60
N MET A 849 -14.62 9.15 21.66
CA MET A 849 -15.30 7.86 21.80
C MET A 849 -16.82 8.01 21.89
N GLN A 850 -17.31 9.03 22.60
CA GLN A 850 -18.74 9.30 22.67
C GLN A 850 -19.31 9.78 21.32
N MET A 851 -18.54 10.55 20.55
CA MET A 851 -18.89 10.93 19.18
C MET A 851 -18.95 9.73 18.25
N VAL A 852 -17.94 8.87 18.30
CA VAL A 852 -17.89 7.60 17.58
C VAL A 852 -19.14 6.77 17.88
N SER A 853 -19.48 6.60 19.15
CA SER A 853 -20.68 5.86 19.59
C SER A 853 -21.97 6.43 19.02
N ILE A 854 -22.14 7.75 18.99
CA ILE A 854 -23.31 8.40 18.36
C ILE A 854 -23.31 8.20 16.85
N MET A 855 -22.14 8.27 16.20
CA MET A 855 -22.03 8.02 14.77
C MET A 855 -22.40 6.57 14.45
N ASP A 856 -21.84 5.61 15.19
CA ASP A 856 -22.15 4.18 15.12
C ASP A 856 -23.65 3.96 15.23
N ASP A 857 -24.27 4.39 16.35
CA ASP A 857 -25.71 4.30 16.60
C ASP A 857 -26.58 4.97 15.51
N THR A 858 -26.03 6.00 14.86
CA THR A 858 -26.72 6.68 13.77
C THR A 858 -26.70 5.83 12.51
N TYR A 859 -25.59 5.19 12.16
CA TYR A 859 -25.50 4.32 10.99
C TYR A 859 -26.16 2.95 11.23
N ASP A 860 -25.85 2.26 12.33
CA ASP A 860 -26.22 0.85 12.58
C ASP A 860 -27.67 0.67 13.08
N ASN A 861 -28.21 1.66 13.79
CA ASN A 861 -29.44 1.51 14.58
C ASN A 861 -30.57 2.42 14.10
N TYR A 862 -30.28 3.43 13.28
CA TYR A 862 -31.28 4.45 12.93
C TYR A 862 -31.35 4.84 11.45
N ALA A 863 -30.25 5.24 10.80
CA ALA A 863 -30.28 5.81 9.46
C ALA A 863 -30.79 4.83 8.40
N THR A 864 -31.56 5.35 7.45
CA THR A 864 -31.80 4.63 6.18
C THR A 864 -30.55 4.67 5.30
N LEU A 865 -30.48 3.82 4.27
CA LEU A 865 -29.36 3.82 3.32
C LEU A 865 -29.20 5.19 2.62
N GLU A 866 -30.29 5.85 2.24
CA GLU A 866 -30.25 7.18 1.61
C GLU A 866 -29.76 8.27 2.57
N GLU A 867 -30.23 8.25 3.83
CA GLU A 867 -29.77 9.19 4.86
C GLU A 867 -28.29 8.97 5.20
N ALA A 868 -27.85 7.71 5.28
CA ALA A 868 -26.46 7.34 5.54
C ALA A 868 -25.53 7.80 4.40
N ASP A 869 -25.90 7.58 3.14
CA ASP A 869 -25.17 8.07 1.97
C ASP A 869 -25.03 9.60 1.99
N LEU A 870 -26.13 10.31 2.26
CA LEU A 870 -26.14 11.76 2.37
C LEU A 870 -25.27 12.26 3.53
N PHE A 871 -25.32 11.58 4.68
CA PHE A 871 -24.53 11.94 5.84
C PHE A 871 -23.03 11.73 5.58
N THR A 872 -22.65 10.61 4.94
CA THR A 872 -21.27 10.38 4.49
C THR A 872 -20.81 11.47 3.51
N GLU A 873 -21.63 11.83 2.51
CA GLU A 873 -21.30 12.90 1.54
C GLU A 873 -21.04 14.24 2.25
N ILE A 874 -21.84 14.58 3.26
CA ILE A 874 -21.69 15.85 3.98
C ILE A 874 -20.47 15.83 4.90
N LEU A 875 -20.16 14.69 5.52
CA LEU A 875 -18.90 14.50 6.24
C LEU A 875 -17.68 14.69 5.32
N GLU A 876 -17.71 14.18 4.08
CA GLU A 876 -16.62 14.37 3.10
C GLU A 876 -16.35 15.85 2.82
N ARG A 877 -17.41 16.63 2.64
CA ARG A 877 -17.31 18.07 2.37
C ARG A 877 -16.82 18.85 3.59
N TRP A 878 -17.17 18.41 4.79
CA TRP A 878 -16.88 19.11 6.05
C TRP A 878 -17.30 20.59 6.02
N ASP A 879 -18.48 20.87 5.46
CA ASP A 879 -19.03 22.23 5.35
C ASP A 879 -20.35 22.35 6.12
N ILE A 880 -20.43 23.33 7.04
CA ILE A 880 -21.65 23.61 7.80
C ILE A 880 -22.78 24.13 6.92
N ASN A 881 -22.47 24.73 5.75
CA ASN A 881 -23.49 25.27 4.84
C ASN A 881 -24.38 24.17 4.23
N GLU A 882 -23.87 22.94 4.15
CA GLU A 882 -24.60 21.77 3.63
C GLU A 882 -25.60 21.19 4.63
N ILE A 883 -25.57 21.63 5.90
CA ILE A 883 -26.35 21.04 7.00
C ILE A 883 -27.87 21.01 6.75
N ASN A 884 -28.39 21.94 5.96
CA ASN A 884 -29.83 22.03 5.69
C ASN A 884 -30.34 20.87 4.84
N ARG A 885 -29.45 20.12 4.16
CA ARG A 885 -29.79 18.92 3.41
C ARG A 885 -30.07 17.71 4.31
N LEU A 886 -29.48 17.67 5.51
CA LEU A 886 -29.66 16.56 6.45
C LEU A 886 -31.06 16.56 7.06
N PRO A 887 -31.59 15.40 7.48
CA PRO A 887 -32.75 15.34 8.37
C PRO A 887 -32.41 15.94 9.74
N ASP A 888 -33.41 16.44 10.46
CA ASP A 888 -33.19 17.26 11.67
C ASP A 888 -32.35 16.56 12.75
N TYR A 889 -32.50 15.24 12.93
CA TYR A 889 -31.69 14.48 13.88
C TYR A 889 -30.21 14.40 13.47
N MET A 890 -29.91 14.21 12.17
CA MET A 890 -28.52 14.22 11.67
C MET A 890 -27.89 15.62 11.71
N LYS A 891 -28.68 16.70 11.64
CA LYS A 891 -28.16 18.06 11.90
C LYS A 891 -27.62 18.18 13.32
N ILE A 892 -28.28 17.52 14.29
CA ILE A 892 -27.85 17.51 15.69
C ILE A 892 -26.55 16.73 15.81
N VAL A 893 -26.46 15.54 15.21
CA VAL A 893 -25.23 14.73 15.16
C VAL A 893 -24.08 15.51 14.52
N TYR A 894 -24.30 16.13 13.35
CA TYR A 894 -23.26 16.86 12.63
C TYR A 894 -22.76 18.08 13.42
N LYS A 895 -23.65 18.85 14.05
CA LYS A 895 -23.27 19.96 14.94
C LYS A 895 -22.46 19.50 16.14
N PHE A 896 -22.82 18.35 16.70
CA PHE A 896 -22.08 17.77 17.81
C PHE A 896 -20.65 17.39 17.39
N ILE A 897 -20.50 16.72 16.24
CA ILE A 897 -19.17 16.42 15.65
C ILE A 897 -18.37 17.71 15.48
N LEU A 898 -18.91 18.72 14.80
CA LEU A 898 -18.19 19.98 14.56
C LEU A 898 -17.76 20.67 15.86
N SER A 899 -18.60 20.65 16.90
CA SER A 899 -18.26 21.27 18.19
C SER A 899 -17.07 20.63 18.89
N ILE A 900 -16.85 19.32 18.72
CA ILE A 900 -15.69 18.62 19.25
C ILE A 900 -14.42 19.06 18.50
N TYR A 901 -14.54 19.27 17.20
CA TYR A 901 -13.43 19.74 16.38
C TYR A 901 -13.11 21.22 16.58
N ASP A 902 -14.10 22.05 16.91
CA ASP A 902 -13.85 23.44 17.35
C ASP A 902 -12.96 23.44 18.62
N ASP A 903 -13.29 22.61 19.62
CA ASP A 903 -12.47 22.44 20.83
C ASP A 903 -11.07 21.88 20.51
N TYR A 904 -11.01 20.89 19.61
CA TYR A 904 -9.75 20.26 19.18
C TYR A 904 -8.83 21.23 18.45
N GLU A 905 -9.35 22.02 17.51
CA GLU A 905 -8.58 23.01 16.75
C GLU A 905 -7.96 24.07 17.66
N VAL A 906 -8.72 24.55 18.65
CA VAL A 906 -8.22 25.51 19.64
C VAL A 906 -7.03 24.94 20.41
N GLU A 907 -7.14 23.70 20.91
CA GLU A 907 -6.03 23.09 21.64
C GLU A 907 -4.84 22.76 20.71
N ALA A 908 -5.10 22.24 19.50
CA ALA A 908 -4.06 21.96 18.52
C ALA A 908 -3.24 23.21 18.18
N ILE A 909 -3.90 24.35 17.96
CA ILE A 909 -3.23 25.64 17.72
C ILE A 909 -2.44 26.07 18.96
N LYS A 910 -3.04 25.99 20.14
CA LYS A 910 -2.40 26.37 21.41
C LYS A 910 -1.15 25.56 21.71
N GLN A 911 -1.14 24.27 21.35
CA GLN A 911 -0.02 23.36 21.55
C GLN A 911 0.98 23.35 20.38
N GLY A 912 0.78 24.19 19.36
CA GLY A 912 1.67 24.26 18.19
C GLY A 912 1.56 23.06 17.24
N LYS A 913 0.44 22.35 17.26
CA LYS A 913 0.18 21.09 16.53
C LYS A 913 -0.97 21.19 15.54
N SER A 914 -1.13 22.35 14.91
CA SER A 914 -2.16 22.57 13.88
C SER A 914 -2.05 21.57 12.72
N PHE A 915 -0.88 20.96 12.50
CA PHE A 915 -0.69 19.88 11.53
C PHE A 915 -1.65 18.71 11.76
N ALA A 916 -2.09 18.45 13.01
CA ALA A 916 -2.93 17.31 13.35
C ALA A 916 -4.42 17.49 12.98
N ILE A 917 -4.85 18.72 12.71
CA ILE A 917 -6.24 19.06 12.37
C ILE A 917 -6.74 18.34 11.10
N PRO A 918 -6.05 18.43 9.94
CA PRO A 918 -6.49 17.73 8.74
C PRO A 918 -6.60 16.21 8.92
N TYR A 919 -5.65 15.59 9.61
CA TYR A 919 -5.68 14.15 9.88
C TYR A 919 -6.83 13.75 10.78
N ALA A 920 -7.09 14.51 11.85
CA ALA A 920 -8.19 14.22 12.76
C ALA A 920 -9.55 14.32 12.05
N LYS A 921 -9.72 15.29 11.13
CA LYS A 921 -10.94 15.39 10.30
C LYS A 921 -11.03 14.22 9.32
N GLU A 922 -9.93 13.85 8.67
CA GLU A 922 -9.89 12.72 7.74
C GLU A 922 -10.20 11.39 8.43
N ALA A 923 -9.75 11.18 9.66
CA ALA A 923 -10.06 9.98 10.44
C ALA A 923 -11.59 9.81 10.65
N VAL A 924 -12.32 10.90 10.89
CA VAL A 924 -13.79 10.86 11.01
C VAL A 924 -14.48 10.64 9.68
N LYS A 925 -13.95 11.19 8.59
CA LYS A 925 -14.45 10.91 7.23
C LYS A 925 -14.27 9.44 6.87
N GLN A 926 -13.08 8.90 7.11
CA GLN A 926 -12.77 7.47 6.94
C GLN A 926 -13.74 6.59 7.72
N LEU A 927 -13.98 6.93 8.99
CA LEU A 927 -14.94 6.21 9.82
C LEU A 927 -16.37 6.27 9.24
N GLY A 928 -16.83 7.44 8.81
CA GLY A 928 -18.13 7.60 8.16
C GLY A 928 -18.27 6.76 6.88
N ARG A 929 -17.23 6.71 6.04
CA ARG A 929 -17.20 5.83 4.85
C ARG A 929 -17.28 4.35 5.24
N ALA A 930 -16.53 3.95 6.26
CA ALA A 930 -16.47 2.57 6.72
C ALA A 930 -17.81 2.11 7.32
N TYR A 931 -18.47 2.94 8.14
CA TYR A 931 -19.80 2.65 8.68
C TYR A 931 -20.87 2.57 7.59
N ASN A 932 -20.84 3.48 6.61
CA ASN A 932 -21.78 3.42 5.50
C ASN A 932 -21.59 2.14 4.65
N LYS A 933 -20.33 1.72 4.43
CA LYS A 933 -20.02 0.46 3.75
C LYS A 933 -20.60 -0.73 4.52
N GLU A 934 -20.44 -0.75 5.84
CA GLU A 934 -20.95 -1.81 6.70
C GLU A 934 -22.48 -1.89 6.71
N LEU A 935 -23.14 -0.73 6.82
CA LEU A 935 -24.60 -0.62 6.72
C LEU A 935 -25.13 -1.20 5.40
N LYS A 936 -24.45 -0.93 4.28
CA LYS A 936 -24.82 -1.48 2.97
C LYS A 936 -24.74 -3.00 2.92
N TRP A 937 -23.70 -3.59 3.51
CA TRP A 937 -23.58 -5.05 3.59
C TRP A 937 -24.74 -5.67 4.38
N PHE A 938 -25.03 -5.13 5.55
CA PHE A 938 -26.06 -5.68 6.44
C PHE A 938 -27.47 -5.47 5.90
N MET A 939 -27.82 -4.25 5.50
CA MET A 939 -29.15 -3.94 4.96
C MET A 939 -29.38 -4.60 3.60
N GLY A 940 -28.32 -4.72 2.79
CA GLY A 940 -28.35 -5.46 1.52
C GLY A 940 -28.41 -6.97 1.67
N ARG A 941 -28.16 -7.52 2.87
CA ARG A 941 -27.92 -8.96 3.13
C ARG A 941 -26.85 -9.57 2.22
N GLN A 942 -25.91 -8.73 1.75
CA GLN A 942 -24.79 -9.11 0.91
C GLN A 942 -23.57 -9.20 1.82
N MET A 943 -23.36 -10.40 2.38
CA MET A 943 -22.21 -10.62 3.24
C MET A 943 -20.92 -10.50 2.43
N PRO A 944 -19.98 -9.65 2.84
CA PRO A 944 -18.65 -9.62 2.24
C PRO A 944 -17.94 -10.95 2.50
N THR A 945 -16.79 -11.17 1.85
CA THR A 945 -15.85 -12.17 2.39
C THR A 945 -15.36 -11.71 3.77
N PHE A 946 -14.93 -12.64 4.61
CA PHE A 946 -14.34 -12.32 5.90
C PHE A 946 -13.12 -11.43 5.74
N GLU A 947 -12.35 -11.62 4.67
CA GLU A 947 -11.21 -10.80 4.28
C GLU A 947 -11.62 -9.36 3.92
N ASP A 948 -12.70 -9.18 3.15
CA ASP A 948 -13.24 -7.87 2.79
C ASP A 948 -13.87 -7.13 3.99
N TYR A 949 -14.53 -7.88 4.88
CA TYR A 949 -14.98 -7.37 6.18
C TYR A 949 -13.78 -6.85 6.95
N PHE A 950 -12.72 -7.67 7.09
CA PHE A 950 -11.51 -7.32 7.81
C PHE A 950 -10.77 -6.10 7.25
N ALA A 951 -10.79 -5.90 5.94
CA ALA A 951 -10.21 -4.69 5.35
C ALA A 951 -10.94 -3.41 5.80
N ASN A 952 -12.22 -3.49 6.20
CA ASN A 952 -12.99 -2.37 6.72
C ASN A 952 -12.83 -2.20 8.24
N THR A 953 -12.52 -3.28 8.98
CA THR A 953 -12.54 -3.27 10.45
C THR A 953 -11.50 -2.38 11.10
N VAL A 954 -10.36 -2.14 10.43
CA VAL A 954 -9.34 -1.22 10.96
C VAL A 954 -9.93 0.18 11.16
N TYR A 955 -10.75 0.65 10.22
CA TYR A 955 -11.40 1.95 10.33
C TYR A 955 -12.55 1.93 11.35
N THR A 956 -13.41 0.89 11.32
CA THR A 956 -14.55 0.78 12.25
C THR A 956 -14.14 0.40 13.68
N SER A 957 -12.90 -0.04 13.92
CA SER A 957 -12.30 -0.16 15.27
C SER A 957 -12.13 1.19 15.97
N CYS A 958 -12.28 2.28 15.22
CA CYS A 958 -12.19 3.67 15.68
C CYS A 958 -10.79 4.08 16.15
N ILE A 959 -9.78 3.24 15.92
CA ILE A 959 -8.41 3.46 16.38
C ILE A 959 -7.87 4.80 15.86
N TYR A 960 -8.08 5.16 14.60
CA TYR A 960 -7.59 6.44 14.06
C TYR A 960 -8.24 7.67 14.72
N VAL A 961 -9.54 7.62 15.02
CA VAL A 961 -10.21 8.73 15.71
C VAL A 961 -9.65 8.90 17.12
N MET A 962 -9.44 7.79 17.84
CA MET A 962 -8.90 7.81 19.20
C MET A 962 -7.45 8.30 19.24
N PHE A 963 -6.63 7.87 18.28
CA PHE A 963 -5.22 8.22 18.20
C PHE A 963 -4.96 9.61 17.64
N THR A 964 -5.83 10.14 16.79
CA THR A 964 -5.71 11.55 16.38
C THR A 964 -6.19 12.48 17.50
N ALA A 965 -7.19 12.09 18.30
CA ALA A 965 -7.70 12.88 19.42
C ALA A 965 -6.65 13.17 20.52
N LEU A 966 -5.67 12.28 20.74
CA LEU A 966 -4.62 12.45 21.75
C LEU A 966 -3.49 13.41 21.35
N ILE A 967 -3.29 13.66 20.04
CA ILE A 967 -2.09 14.33 19.52
C ILE A 967 -1.86 15.73 20.12
N PRO A 968 -2.87 16.62 20.24
CA PRO A 968 -2.64 17.94 20.83
C PRO A 968 -2.05 17.86 22.24
N GLY A 969 -2.51 16.92 23.05
CA GLY A 969 -2.07 16.74 24.45
C GLY A 969 -0.79 15.93 24.65
N MET A 970 -0.29 15.24 23.62
CA MET A 970 0.90 14.37 23.73
C MET A 970 2.19 15.13 23.41
N GLN A 971 2.98 15.53 24.41
CA GLN A 971 4.17 16.39 24.20
C GLN A 971 5.16 15.87 23.14
N SER A 972 5.36 14.55 23.09
CA SER A 972 6.26 13.87 22.16
C SER A 972 5.73 13.77 20.72
N ALA A 973 4.42 13.97 20.51
CA ALA A 973 3.79 13.77 19.22
C ALA A 973 4.12 14.88 18.22
N SER A 974 4.61 14.47 17.06
CA SER A 974 5.01 15.31 15.94
C SER A 974 4.22 15.00 14.66
N GLU A 975 4.46 15.75 13.58
CA GLU A 975 3.90 15.44 12.25
C GLU A 975 4.36 14.04 11.79
N GLU A 976 5.61 13.66 12.05
CA GLU A 976 6.11 12.32 11.76
C GLU A 976 5.40 11.23 12.59
N THR A 977 4.95 11.56 13.79
CA THR A 977 4.23 10.62 14.66
C THR A 977 2.86 10.26 14.06
N ILE A 978 2.13 11.27 13.58
CA ILE A 978 0.83 11.06 12.92
C ILE A 978 1.00 10.48 11.52
N ASP A 979 2.01 10.89 10.75
CA ASP A 979 2.36 10.25 9.47
C ASP A 979 2.64 8.76 9.66
N TRP A 980 3.39 8.39 10.69
CA TRP A 980 3.66 7.00 11.03
C TRP A 980 2.39 6.24 11.40
N LEU A 981 1.48 6.81 12.21
CA LEU A 981 0.19 6.19 12.53
C LEU A 981 -0.66 5.99 11.25
N MET A 982 -0.66 6.97 10.36
CA MET A 982 -1.44 6.95 9.11
C MET A 982 -0.79 6.10 8.02
N SER A 983 0.49 5.76 8.14
CA SER A 983 1.17 4.78 7.29
C SER A 983 0.89 3.34 7.70
N GLU A 984 -0.17 3.10 8.48
CA GLU A 984 -0.69 1.78 8.87
C GLU A 984 0.40 0.79 9.33
N PRO A 985 1.15 1.12 10.39
CA PRO A 985 2.24 0.28 10.85
C PRO A 985 1.66 -1.03 11.40
N GLU A 986 2.39 -2.15 11.24
CA GLU A 986 1.87 -3.48 11.56
C GLU A 986 1.35 -3.57 13.00
N ILE A 987 2.01 -2.91 13.96
CA ILE A 987 1.56 -2.84 15.35
C ILE A 987 0.18 -2.19 15.51
N LEU A 988 -0.14 -1.14 14.73
CA LEU A 988 -1.44 -0.50 14.75
C LEU A 988 -2.50 -1.42 14.15
N ILE A 989 -2.18 -2.08 13.05
CA ILE A 989 -3.07 -3.01 12.37
C ILE A 989 -3.35 -4.22 13.25
N ALA A 990 -2.34 -4.84 13.83
CA ALA A 990 -2.48 -5.92 14.79
C ALA A 990 -3.35 -5.51 15.99
N THR A 991 -3.13 -4.31 16.53
CA THR A 991 -3.92 -3.76 17.65
C THR A 991 -5.39 -3.58 17.28
N ALA A 992 -5.67 -2.97 16.12
CA ALA A 992 -7.03 -2.75 15.63
C ALA A 992 -7.75 -4.08 15.38
N LYS A 993 -7.07 -5.05 14.77
CA LYS A 993 -7.61 -6.40 14.52
C LYS A 993 -7.92 -7.12 15.83
N MET A 994 -6.98 -7.11 16.79
CA MET A 994 -7.17 -7.73 18.09
C MET A 994 -8.38 -7.13 18.81
N GLY A 995 -8.47 -5.80 18.88
CA GLY A 995 -9.61 -5.10 19.47
C GLY A 995 -10.94 -5.46 18.81
N ARG A 996 -10.96 -5.56 17.47
CA ARG A 996 -12.13 -5.99 16.71
C ARG A 996 -12.53 -7.44 17.02
N TYR A 997 -11.58 -8.38 17.11
CA TYR A 997 -11.92 -9.78 17.41
C TYR A 997 -12.60 -9.93 18.77
N VAL A 998 -12.10 -9.24 19.80
CA VAL A 998 -12.70 -9.31 21.14
C VAL A 998 -14.05 -8.59 21.20
N GLU A 999 -14.21 -7.49 20.46
CA GLU A 999 -15.49 -6.80 20.28
C GLU A 999 -16.53 -7.70 19.63
N ASP A 1000 -16.23 -8.25 18.43
CA ASP A 1000 -17.16 -9.10 17.68
C ASP A 1000 -17.61 -10.32 18.49
N LEU A 1001 -16.71 -10.89 19.30
CA LEU A 1001 -17.05 -11.95 20.27
C LEU A 1001 -18.02 -11.46 21.36
N GLY A 1002 -17.76 -10.27 21.91
CA GLY A 1002 -18.55 -9.69 22.99
C GLY A 1002 -19.92 -9.18 22.55
N THR A 1003 -20.05 -8.71 21.32
CA THR A 1003 -21.25 -8.06 20.80
C THR A 1003 -22.14 -8.97 19.94
N HIS A 1004 -21.63 -10.12 19.46
CA HIS A 1004 -22.35 -11.01 18.54
C HIS A 1004 -23.81 -11.30 18.96
N GLU A 1005 -24.05 -11.72 20.21
CA GLU A 1005 -25.42 -12.05 20.66
C GLU A 1005 -26.38 -10.84 20.61
N ARG A 1006 -25.87 -9.64 20.89
CA ARG A 1006 -26.65 -8.39 20.83
C ARG A 1006 -26.92 -7.99 19.38
N GLU A 1007 -25.87 -8.00 18.57
CA GLU A 1007 -25.90 -7.47 17.20
C GLU A 1007 -26.63 -8.38 16.23
N ASN A 1008 -26.61 -9.70 16.46
CA ASN A 1008 -27.31 -10.68 15.64
C ASN A 1008 -28.85 -10.48 15.67
N LYS A 1009 -29.39 -9.83 16.72
CA LYS A 1009 -30.82 -9.50 16.87
C LYS A 1009 -31.73 -10.70 16.57
N ASP A 1010 -31.46 -11.85 17.20
CA ASP A 1010 -32.16 -13.12 16.97
C ASP A 1010 -32.16 -13.58 15.49
N GLY A 1011 -31.04 -13.39 14.79
CA GLY A 1011 -30.85 -13.74 13.39
C GLY A 1011 -31.44 -12.75 12.39
N GLN A 1012 -31.91 -11.58 12.85
CA GLN A 1012 -32.41 -10.53 11.97
C GLN A 1012 -31.28 -9.75 11.29
N MET A 1013 -30.12 -9.67 11.93
CA MET A 1013 -28.91 -9.03 11.44
C MET A 1013 -27.76 -10.04 11.42
N LEU A 1014 -26.88 -9.90 10.45
CA LEU A 1014 -25.70 -10.75 10.32
C LEU A 1014 -24.51 -10.05 10.96
N THR A 1015 -23.67 -10.75 11.70
CA THR A 1015 -22.43 -10.22 12.30
C THR A 1015 -21.18 -10.83 11.64
N ALA A 1016 -20.00 -10.40 12.07
CA ALA A 1016 -18.72 -11.00 11.64
C ALA A 1016 -18.65 -12.51 11.91
N VAL A 1017 -19.16 -12.97 13.05
CA VAL A 1017 -19.24 -14.38 13.42
C VAL A 1017 -20.13 -15.15 12.44
N ASP A 1018 -21.29 -14.59 12.07
CA ASP A 1018 -22.17 -15.19 11.08
C ASP A 1018 -21.53 -15.24 9.68
N CYS A 1019 -20.76 -14.20 9.33
CA CYS A 1019 -19.98 -14.14 8.10
C CYS A 1019 -19.01 -15.32 8.01
N TYR A 1020 -18.20 -15.50 9.07
CA TYR A 1020 -17.17 -16.54 9.14
C TYR A 1020 -17.80 -17.94 9.11
N MET A 1021 -18.84 -18.17 9.90
CA MET A 1021 -19.59 -19.43 9.90
C MET A 1021 -20.09 -19.79 8.50
N LYS A 1022 -20.68 -18.81 7.80
CA LYS A 1022 -21.23 -19.01 6.46
C LYS A 1022 -20.15 -19.28 5.41
N GLN A 1023 -19.02 -18.57 5.48
CA GLN A 1023 -17.93 -18.70 4.52
C GLN A 1023 -17.20 -20.04 4.62
N TYR A 1024 -16.91 -20.50 5.85
CA TYR A 1024 -16.12 -21.71 6.07
C TYR A 1024 -16.96 -22.96 6.40
N GLY A 1025 -18.28 -22.81 6.56
CA GLY A 1025 -19.18 -23.94 6.80
C GLY A 1025 -18.97 -24.65 8.14
N ILE A 1026 -18.50 -23.93 9.15
CA ILE A 1026 -18.18 -24.45 10.49
C ILE A 1026 -19.24 -24.04 11.52
N SER A 1027 -19.26 -24.71 12.66
CA SER A 1027 -20.19 -24.42 13.74
C SER A 1027 -19.89 -23.09 14.43
N LYS A 1028 -20.89 -22.56 15.16
CA LYS A 1028 -20.73 -21.38 16.01
C LYS A 1028 -19.63 -21.57 17.04
N GLU A 1029 -19.58 -22.73 17.70
CA GLU A 1029 -18.55 -23.04 18.70
C GLU A 1029 -17.15 -23.05 18.09
N GLU A 1030 -16.96 -23.68 16.93
CA GLU A 1030 -15.68 -23.65 16.21
C GLU A 1030 -15.29 -22.24 15.79
N THR A 1031 -16.26 -21.41 15.37
CA THR A 1031 -16.01 -20.01 14.99
C THR A 1031 -15.61 -19.16 16.19
N LEU A 1032 -16.29 -19.29 17.33
CA LEU A 1032 -15.95 -18.59 18.56
C LEU A 1032 -14.54 -18.97 19.03
N ASN A 1033 -14.20 -20.27 18.99
CA ASN A 1033 -12.85 -20.75 19.29
C ASN A 1033 -11.82 -20.15 18.33
N LYS A 1034 -12.16 -20.03 17.04
CA LYS A 1034 -11.25 -19.44 16.06
C LYS A 1034 -11.03 -17.94 16.28
N PHE A 1035 -12.07 -17.18 16.64
CA PHE A 1035 -11.92 -15.76 16.99
C PHE A 1035 -11.08 -15.57 18.26
N MET A 1036 -11.20 -16.46 19.25
CA MET A 1036 -10.31 -16.45 20.42
C MET A 1036 -8.85 -16.73 20.03
N GLU A 1037 -8.60 -17.68 19.14
CA GLU A 1037 -7.25 -17.93 18.60
C GLU A 1037 -6.70 -16.70 17.84
N LEU A 1038 -7.52 -16.06 17.00
CA LEU A 1038 -7.15 -14.86 16.26
C LEU A 1038 -6.85 -13.67 17.19
N ALA A 1039 -7.60 -13.51 18.30
CA ALA A 1039 -7.31 -12.51 19.32
C ALA A 1039 -5.98 -12.81 20.04
N GLU A 1040 -5.69 -14.07 20.35
CA GLU A 1040 -4.41 -14.49 20.92
C GLU A 1040 -3.23 -14.26 19.98
N ASP A 1041 -3.40 -14.51 18.69
CA ASP A 1041 -2.38 -14.22 17.67
C ASP A 1041 -2.17 -12.70 17.53
N GLY A 1042 -3.26 -11.90 17.52
CA GLY A 1042 -3.15 -10.44 17.53
C GLY A 1042 -2.37 -9.89 18.73
N TRP A 1043 -2.46 -10.52 19.91
CA TRP A 1043 -1.61 -10.19 21.06
C TRP A 1043 -0.14 -10.53 20.83
N LYS A 1044 0.17 -11.65 20.16
CA LYS A 1044 1.55 -12.03 19.84
C LYS A 1044 2.14 -11.12 18.78
N ASP A 1045 1.36 -10.71 17.77
CA ASP A 1045 1.76 -9.72 16.77
C ASP A 1045 2.11 -8.38 17.45
N LEU A 1046 1.21 -7.87 18.29
CA LEU A 1046 1.46 -6.66 19.09
C LEU A 1046 2.72 -6.78 19.95
N ASN A 1047 2.89 -7.90 20.66
CA ASN A 1047 4.08 -8.16 21.47
C ASN A 1047 5.35 -8.24 20.62
N THR A 1048 5.27 -8.78 19.40
CA THR A 1048 6.40 -8.92 18.47
C THR A 1048 6.89 -7.54 18.07
N GLU A 1049 5.99 -6.70 17.57
CA GLU A 1049 6.30 -5.34 17.16
C GLU A 1049 6.73 -4.45 18.34
N TRP A 1050 6.21 -4.71 19.54
CA TRP A 1050 6.61 -4.02 20.76
C TRP A 1050 8.11 -4.17 21.05
N VAL A 1051 8.66 -5.38 20.87
CA VAL A 1051 10.03 -5.75 21.26
C VAL A 1051 11.06 -5.69 20.12
N THR A 1052 10.66 -5.62 18.85
CA THR A 1052 11.57 -5.65 17.69
C THR A 1052 12.26 -4.31 17.38
N LYS A 1053 12.05 -3.25 18.19
CA LYS A 1053 12.70 -1.91 18.10
C LYS A 1053 12.97 -1.44 16.65
N THR A 1054 11.90 -1.30 15.86
CA THR A 1054 11.98 -0.80 14.48
C THR A 1054 11.50 0.64 14.30
N SER A 1055 11.00 1.29 15.36
CA SER A 1055 10.31 2.58 15.24
C SER A 1055 11.18 3.79 15.60
N THR A 1056 11.29 4.76 14.69
CA THR A 1056 11.79 6.13 14.96
C THR A 1056 10.79 6.97 15.80
N VAL A 1057 9.61 6.42 16.14
CA VAL A 1057 8.58 7.13 16.90
C VAL A 1057 8.73 7.01 18.42
N PRO A 1058 8.26 8.01 19.19
CA PRO A 1058 8.31 8.02 20.64
C PRO A 1058 7.66 6.79 21.32
N LYS A 1059 8.31 6.24 22.36
CA LYS A 1059 7.83 5.07 23.13
C LYS A 1059 6.40 5.27 23.65
N ASP A 1060 6.11 6.46 24.16
CA ASP A 1060 4.83 6.85 24.74
C ASP A 1060 3.69 6.91 23.71
N THR A 1061 3.98 7.08 22.41
CA THR A 1061 3.01 6.94 21.32
C THR A 1061 2.66 5.47 21.08
N VAL A 1062 3.66 4.61 21.00
CA VAL A 1062 3.48 3.16 20.77
C VAL A 1062 2.75 2.51 21.94
N GLU A 1063 3.01 2.98 23.17
CA GLU A 1063 2.33 2.53 24.38
C GLU A 1063 0.81 2.70 24.32
N GLN A 1064 0.32 3.70 23.60
CA GLN A 1064 -1.12 3.91 23.45
C GLN A 1064 -1.80 2.75 22.72
N LEU A 1065 -1.09 2.05 21.83
CA LEU A 1065 -1.62 0.86 21.12
C LEU A 1065 -1.78 -0.32 22.08
N LEU A 1066 -0.78 -0.53 22.94
CA LEU A 1066 -0.88 -1.51 24.01
C LEU A 1066 -2.02 -1.18 24.98
N ASN A 1067 -2.23 0.09 25.29
CA ASN A 1067 -3.32 0.51 26.19
C ASN A 1067 -4.71 0.42 25.51
N TYR A 1068 -4.81 0.65 24.21
CA TYR A 1068 -6.02 0.34 23.43
C TYR A 1068 -6.35 -1.15 23.52
N ALA A 1069 -5.34 -2.01 23.31
CA ALA A 1069 -5.49 -3.45 23.40
C ALA A 1069 -6.00 -3.91 24.79
N ARG A 1070 -5.39 -3.38 25.86
CA ARG A 1070 -5.80 -3.65 27.25
C ARG A 1070 -7.24 -3.25 27.54
N VAL A 1071 -7.65 -2.04 27.13
CA VAL A 1071 -9.01 -1.58 27.40
C VAL A 1071 -10.04 -2.33 26.57
N ALA A 1072 -9.73 -2.71 25.33
CA ALA A 1072 -10.60 -3.55 24.50
C ALA A 1072 -10.82 -4.91 25.16
N GLU A 1073 -9.76 -5.58 25.61
CA GLU A 1073 -9.87 -6.87 26.30
C GLU A 1073 -10.69 -6.78 27.59
N VAL A 1074 -10.44 -5.77 28.42
CA VAL A 1074 -11.21 -5.57 29.66
C VAL A 1074 -12.67 -5.20 29.36
N THR A 1075 -12.94 -4.40 28.34
CA THR A 1075 -14.30 -3.99 27.98
C THR A 1075 -15.14 -5.17 27.48
N TYR A 1076 -14.55 -6.05 26.66
CA TYR A 1076 -15.25 -7.16 26.01
C TYR A 1076 -15.01 -8.53 26.67
N LYS A 1077 -14.51 -8.52 27.90
CA LYS A 1077 -14.11 -9.72 28.61
C LYS A 1077 -15.23 -10.74 28.74
N ASN A 1078 -14.88 -12.02 28.73
CA ASN A 1078 -15.80 -13.15 28.84
C ASN A 1078 -16.85 -13.19 27.74
N CYS A 1079 -16.54 -12.64 26.56
CA CYS A 1079 -17.46 -12.50 25.43
C CYS A 1079 -18.74 -11.74 25.85
N GLN A 1080 -18.57 -10.61 26.55
CA GLN A 1080 -19.67 -9.74 26.95
C GLN A 1080 -19.44 -8.31 26.50
N ASP A 1081 -20.49 -7.66 26.01
CA ASP A 1081 -20.48 -6.22 25.69
C ASP A 1081 -20.55 -5.36 26.96
N GLY A 1082 -19.40 -5.13 27.59
CA GLY A 1082 -19.26 -4.30 28.78
C GLY A 1082 -19.35 -2.79 28.51
N TYR A 1083 -19.29 -2.35 27.26
CA TYR A 1083 -19.50 -0.94 26.89
C TYR A 1083 -20.99 -0.60 26.85
N THR A 1084 -21.78 -1.40 26.13
CA THR A 1084 -23.23 -1.18 26.03
C THR A 1084 -23.94 -1.59 27.32
N ASN A 1085 -23.50 -2.67 27.99
CA ASN A 1085 -24.12 -3.19 29.22
C ASN A 1085 -23.09 -3.24 30.38
N PRO A 1086 -22.71 -2.07 30.92
CA PRO A 1086 -21.59 -1.97 31.87
C PRO A 1086 -21.87 -2.60 33.23
N GLU A 1087 -23.13 -2.84 33.62
CA GLU A 1087 -23.54 -3.16 34.99
C GLU A 1087 -22.88 -4.44 35.55
N LYS A 1088 -22.63 -5.43 34.70
CA LYS A 1088 -22.15 -6.75 35.14
C LYS A 1088 -20.65 -6.80 35.42
N PHE A 1089 -19.86 -6.16 34.56
CA PHE A 1089 -18.39 -6.34 34.56
C PHE A 1089 -17.63 -5.02 34.65
N LEU A 1090 -17.96 -4.03 33.82
CA LEU A 1090 -17.19 -2.80 33.69
C LEU A 1090 -17.48 -1.80 34.82
N ALA A 1091 -18.75 -1.64 35.20
CA ALA A 1091 -19.18 -0.69 36.23
C ALA A 1091 -18.55 -0.95 37.61
N PRO A 1092 -18.43 -2.20 38.11
CA PRO A 1092 -17.65 -2.47 39.33
C PRO A 1092 -16.20 -1.98 39.25
N GLN A 1093 -15.55 -2.09 38.08
CA GLN A 1093 -14.18 -1.59 37.91
C GLN A 1093 -14.14 -0.05 37.87
N ILE A 1094 -15.13 0.58 37.24
CA ILE A 1094 -15.27 2.05 37.23
C ILE A 1094 -15.46 2.59 38.65
N ILE A 1095 -16.31 1.96 39.46
CA ILE A 1095 -16.58 2.36 40.85
C ILE A 1095 -15.28 2.36 41.66
N VAL A 1096 -14.49 1.30 41.60
CA VAL A 1096 -13.27 1.19 42.42
C VAL A 1096 -12.15 2.13 42.01
N VAL A 1097 -12.15 2.64 40.76
CA VAL A 1097 -11.14 3.58 40.28
C VAL A 1097 -11.60 5.03 40.36
N LEU A 1098 -12.88 5.31 40.07
CA LEU A 1098 -13.40 6.68 39.91
C LEU A 1098 -14.30 7.15 41.06
N VAL A 1099 -14.80 6.26 41.91
CA VAL A 1099 -15.74 6.60 42.99
C VAL A 1099 -15.14 6.35 44.36
N ASP A 1100 -14.70 5.11 44.65
CA ASP A 1100 -14.29 4.70 45.98
C ASP A 1100 -12.82 5.05 46.26
N PRO A 1101 -12.52 5.96 47.21
CA PRO A 1101 -11.13 6.27 47.58
C PRO A 1101 -10.50 5.12 48.37
N ILE A 1102 -9.18 5.00 48.30
CA ILE A 1102 -8.43 4.06 49.13
C ILE A 1102 -8.25 4.65 50.54
N ALA A 1103 -8.57 3.86 51.57
CA ALA A 1103 -8.28 4.26 52.94
C ALA A 1103 -6.75 4.32 53.16
N ILE A 1104 -6.24 5.51 53.52
CA ILE A 1104 -4.81 5.78 53.77
C ILE A 1104 -4.33 5.09 55.02
#